data_AF-A0A952RPW1-F1
#
_entry.id   AF-A0A952RPW1-F1
#
_cell.length_a   1.000
_cell.length_b   1.000
_cell.length_c   1.000
_cell.angle_alpha   90.00
_cell.angle_beta   90.00
_cell.angle_gamma   90.00
#
_symmetry.space_group_name_H-M   'P 1'
#
loop_
_entity.id
_entity.type
_entity.pdbx_description
1 polymer ?
#
loop_
_entity_poly.entity_id
_entity_poly.type
_entity_poly.pdbx_seq_one_letter_code
_entity_poly.pdbx_strand_id
1 'polypeptide(L)'
;MDQSTFDQLVADVKARTDVVAVVRRHVELRESGNHYVGRSLKNPDTTPSLVVWPDTQKWRDYSGGGSGGGDVFAFVQYARGVPFMLALRELAADAGVPVPGTSNADLERLRERQRLEELLTAAARYYHQQLREPMRWDLERERGYTEATIDKCCLGFGAGDLWGHLGELGATDDERLSTGLFVPLGTGRRAEFFANRLVFPYWRGGRVVYLIGRRTSASTDAEWDAAKYRKLPVRSEKHPYISALITNDYFFGEDDANSDWVLLITEGIADAIAAQQAGFKCLSPVTTTFRAQDHEKLVRLTAKAKRVVIVNDSEDSGAGERGALETARVLHAAGRDVRLATIPRPEGVAKIDVNDVVRAHGAEGLRAVVDAAKSLPTFLVERIPKNIDRRELVGALRPVVEAMQRQSPIEQSELKAVIGAQFSLAKRELNQQLAVLDRELRRDRAREHADKPVGAKPGIIVNDRQRSELIEQSSAVLTAANAARIDEAKGAVPVGLPLLFVRGGRVVGLLRDKEGEVPRMNDLNATEMYGLLVRYADWLRRRATEDGVTYDATTPPFDVPQDLLAFPPKALSSLDAVVSTPVFARDGSLVSTPGHHASESLWLHLDPSLGELHVPESPTAADVAGARGLLLENLLFDFPFVDPSDRTHMIAALLLPFARRLVTGCTPLHVIEAPTPGSGKGLLTNLLGIIATGAVCNGCTLPGEEEEVRKKLSAELAMGRPIVLLDNLPEKRVTDSATLASVLTAETWTDRLLGATRMLTLPNRAVWLCSANNPRFSLELVRRSVRIRIDPKQDMPWHRSGFRHDPVLDWARDNRPKLVRALLTLIRAWVAAGRPAGTKSLGSFESWARVMGGVLEVAGIEGFLANSTAFYAEADEEGEAWRAFTRAWWEKFGPTPVRVLDLNELCDVHELLVRERGDGPARSQQTKLGNLLRAKRDRVFGELRIGLAHDGGHKGKLYALSTMKAEPAAAPSSAEAGERGGFVDPWADDAPAVTPGNLESETGTFGERSTGHVPSEKASVSP
;
A
#
# COMPACT_ATOMS: atom_id res chain seq x y z
N MET A 1 -8.27 -2.26 10.60
CA MET A 1 -8.41 -1.72 9.24
C MET A 1 -8.81 -0.26 9.37
N ASP A 2 -8.11 0.67 8.70
CA ASP A 2 -8.56 2.06 8.64
C ASP A 2 -9.69 2.22 7.61
N GLN A 3 -10.41 3.34 7.65
CA GLN A 3 -11.55 3.58 6.76
C GLN A 3 -11.14 3.55 5.29
N SER A 4 -9.95 4.06 4.97
CA SER A 4 -9.42 4.08 3.59
C SER A 4 -9.23 2.68 3.01
N THR A 5 -8.74 1.73 3.81
CA THR A 5 -8.53 0.35 3.37
C THR A 5 -9.87 -0.39 3.18
N PHE A 6 -10.85 -0.10 4.03
CA PHE A 6 -12.19 -0.68 3.92
C PHE A 6 -12.93 -0.15 2.68
N ASP A 7 -12.84 1.16 2.43
CA ASP A 7 -13.46 1.79 1.26
C ASP A 7 -12.85 1.23 -0.03
N GLN A 8 -11.54 1.00 -0.05
CA GLN A 8 -10.86 0.34 -1.18
C GLN A 8 -11.33 -1.10 -1.37
N LEU A 9 -11.48 -1.89 -0.30
CA LEU A 9 -12.02 -3.25 -0.38
C LEU A 9 -13.43 -3.27 -1.00
N VAL A 10 -14.31 -2.38 -0.56
CA VAL A 10 -15.68 -2.27 -1.09
C VAL A 10 -15.66 -1.84 -2.56
N ALA A 11 -14.79 -0.91 -2.94
CA ALA A 11 -14.61 -0.49 -4.33
C ALA A 11 -14.09 -1.63 -5.22
N ASP A 12 -13.11 -2.40 -4.75
CA ASP A 12 -12.52 -3.52 -5.49
C ASP A 12 -13.54 -4.63 -5.75
N VAL A 13 -14.40 -4.92 -4.78
CA VAL A 13 -15.48 -5.91 -4.94
C VAL A 13 -16.55 -5.39 -5.92
N LYS A 14 -16.94 -4.10 -5.84
CA LYS A 14 -17.87 -3.51 -6.82
C LYS A 14 -17.33 -3.52 -8.24
N ALA A 15 -16.05 -3.20 -8.41
CA ALA A 15 -15.41 -3.17 -9.73
C ALA A 15 -15.37 -4.54 -10.41
N ARG A 16 -15.47 -5.62 -9.63
CA ARG A 16 -15.39 -7.01 -10.11
C ARG A 16 -16.72 -7.76 -10.09
N THR A 17 -17.81 -7.10 -9.73
CA THR A 17 -19.13 -7.73 -9.60
C THR A 17 -20.14 -7.05 -10.51
N ASP A 18 -20.72 -7.80 -11.45
CA ASP A 18 -21.82 -7.30 -12.29
C ASP A 18 -23.17 -7.52 -11.60
N VAL A 19 -23.88 -6.43 -11.31
CA VAL A 19 -25.20 -6.45 -10.66
C VAL A 19 -26.21 -7.26 -11.47
N VAL A 20 -26.15 -7.25 -12.82
CA VAL A 20 -27.09 -8.00 -13.66
C VAL A 20 -26.89 -9.49 -13.47
N ALA A 21 -25.64 -9.94 -13.46
CA ALA A 21 -25.29 -11.34 -13.22
C ALA A 21 -25.73 -11.82 -11.83
N VAL A 22 -25.57 -10.98 -10.79
CA VAL A 22 -25.98 -11.32 -9.42
C VAL A 22 -27.51 -11.38 -9.29
N VAL A 23 -28.24 -10.46 -9.92
CA VAL A 23 -29.71 -10.45 -9.91
C VAL A 23 -30.29 -11.66 -10.63
N ARG A 24 -29.72 -12.04 -11.78
CA ARG A 24 -30.16 -13.20 -12.58
C ARG A 24 -30.11 -14.53 -11.83
N ARG A 25 -29.29 -14.65 -10.79
CA ARG A 25 -29.24 -15.85 -9.93
C ARG A 25 -30.53 -16.04 -9.10
N HIS A 26 -31.30 -14.97 -8.92
CA HIS A 26 -32.45 -14.95 -8.03
C HIS A 26 -33.77 -14.74 -8.80
N VAL A 27 -33.74 -14.00 -9.90
CA VAL A 27 -34.93 -13.65 -10.69
C VAL A 27 -34.63 -13.76 -12.17
N GLU A 28 -35.59 -14.29 -12.94
CA GLU A 28 -35.53 -14.26 -14.40
C GLU A 28 -35.64 -12.82 -14.91
N LEU A 29 -34.62 -12.36 -15.64
CA LEU A 29 -34.56 -11.01 -16.20
C LEU A 29 -34.79 -11.03 -17.71
N ARG A 30 -35.66 -10.15 -18.21
CA ARG A 30 -35.88 -9.88 -19.63
C ARG A 30 -35.28 -8.55 -20.01
N GLU A 31 -34.68 -8.48 -21.19
CA GLU A 31 -34.11 -7.25 -21.71
C GLU A 31 -35.21 -6.30 -22.20
N SER A 32 -35.11 -5.02 -21.84
CA SER A 32 -36.05 -3.98 -22.24
C SER A 32 -35.26 -2.70 -22.56
N GLY A 33 -34.83 -2.57 -23.82
CA GLY A 33 -34.00 -1.45 -24.25
C GLY A 33 -32.62 -1.48 -23.59
N ASN A 34 -32.32 -0.46 -22.78
CA ASN A 34 -31.02 -0.30 -22.10
C ASN A 34 -31.00 -0.82 -20.66
N HIS A 35 -32.02 -1.54 -20.23
CA HIS A 35 -32.12 -2.10 -18.89
C HIS A 35 -32.78 -3.48 -18.89
N TYR A 36 -32.74 -4.15 -17.76
CA TYR A 36 -33.37 -5.45 -17.55
C TYR A 36 -34.55 -5.32 -16.59
N VAL A 37 -35.62 -6.08 -16.84
CA VAL A 37 -36.81 -6.14 -15.98
C VAL A 37 -37.10 -7.56 -15.52
N GLY A 38 -37.53 -7.71 -14.27
CA GLY A 38 -37.89 -8.99 -13.64
C GLY A 38 -39.05 -8.81 -12.64
N ARG A 39 -39.54 -9.92 -12.08
CA ARG A 39 -40.54 -9.89 -11.00
C ARG A 39 -39.90 -9.56 -9.66
N SER A 40 -40.68 -9.02 -8.73
CA SER A 40 -40.18 -8.75 -7.38
C SER A 40 -39.88 -10.03 -6.60
N LEU A 41 -38.85 -10.00 -5.75
CA LEU A 41 -38.52 -11.09 -4.81
C LEU A 41 -39.33 -11.04 -3.52
N LYS A 42 -39.91 -9.89 -3.17
CA LYS A 42 -40.56 -9.67 -1.87
C LYS A 42 -42.06 -9.51 -1.95
N ASN A 43 -42.57 -8.95 -3.05
CA ASN A 43 -44.00 -8.74 -3.24
C ASN A 43 -44.47 -9.49 -4.48
N PRO A 44 -45.50 -10.34 -4.40
CA PRO A 44 -46.04 -11.01 -5.58
C PRO A 44 -46.66 -10.00 -6.54
N ASP A 45 -46.05 -9.83 -7.73
CA ASP A 45 -46.53 -8.93 -8.79
C ASP A 45 -46.86 -9.69 -10.08
N THR A 46 -47.92 -9.28 -10.78
CA THR A 46 -48.28 -9.85 -12.09
C THR A 46 -47.48 -9.25 -13.23
N THR A 47 -46.98 -8.02 -13.07
CA THR A 47 -46.17 -7.26 -14.03
C THR A 47 -44.76 -7.05 -13.49
N PRO A 48 -43.69 -7.29 -14.27
CA PRO A 48 -42.31 -7.10 -13.82
C PRO A 48 -42.07 -5.70 -13.22
N SER A 49 -41.67 -5.64 -11.96
CA SER A 49 -41.40 -4.39 -11.23
C SER A 49 -39.97 -4.25 -10.70
N LEU A 50 -39.14 -5.28 -10.84
CA LEU A 50 -37.70 -5.22 -10.57
C LEU A 50 -36.99 -4.72 -11.83
N VAL A 51 -36.22 -3.65 -11.71
CA VAL A 51 -35.46 -3.04 -12.80
C VAL A 51 -33.97 -3.01 -12.46
N VAL A 52 -33.13 -3.40 -13.42
CA VAL A 52 -31.67 -3.44 -13.27
C VAL A 52 -31.02 -2.68 -14.42
N TRP A 53 -30.15 -1.72 -14.10
CA TRP A 53 -29.45 -0.89 -15.09
C TRP A 53 -27.98 -1.30 -15.19
N PRO A 54 -27.55 -1.91 -16.31
CA PRO A 54 -26.18 -2.39 -16.50
C PRO A 54 -25.15 -1.26 -16.43
N ASP A 55 -25.44 -0.12 -17.08
CA ASP A 55 -24.52 1.01 -17.20
C ASP A 55 -24.21 1.68 -15.85
N THR A 56 -25.20 1.69 -14.95
CA THR A 56 -25.05 2.32 -13.63
C THR A 56 -24.75 1.34 -12.51
N GLN A 57 -24.76 0.03 -12.80
CA GLN A 57 -24.58 -1.06 -11.83
C GLN A 57 -25.51 -0.95 -10.62
N LYS A 58 -26.77 -0.55 -10.87
CA LYS A 58 -27.82 -0.37 -9.86
C LYS A 58 -29.06 -1.19 -10.18
N TRP A 59 -29.86 -1.43 -9.15
CA TRP A 59 -31.16 -2.07 -9.27
C TRP A 59 -32.21 -1.35 -8.42
N ARG A 60 -33.49 -1.57 -8.74
CA ARG A 60 -34.62 -1.09 -7.94
C ARG A 60 -35.83 -1.99 -8.10
N ASP A 61 -36.62 -2.14 -7.05
CA ASP A 61 -37.90 -2.87 -7.05
C ASP A 61 -39.06 -1.91 -6.74
N TYR A 62 -40.04 -1.85 -7.64
CA TYR A 62 -41.17 -0.92 -7.60
C TYR A 62 -42.45 -1.52 -6.98
N SER A 63 -42.45 -2.79 -6.57
CA SER A 63 -43.66 -3.54 -6.16
C SER A 63 -44.31 -3.14 -4.82
N GLY A 64 -43.81 -2.15 -4.08
CA GLY A 64 -44.27 -1.90 -2.71
C GLY A 64 -44.02 -0.51 -2.12
N GLY A 65 -44.16 0.57 -2.89
CA GLY A 65 -44.03 1.94 -2.36
C GLY A 65 -42.60 2.48 -2.26
N GLY A 66 -41.62 1.82 -2.89
CA GLY A 66 -40.36 2.46 -3.31
C GLY A 66 -39.10 2.23 -2.47
N SER A 67 -39.08 1.26 -1.55
CA SER A 67 -37.98 1.07 -0.58
C SER A 67 -36.86 0.09 -1.00
N GLY A 68 -37.04 -0.73 -2.04
CA GLY A 68 -36.01 -1.67 -2.51
C GLY A 68 -35.16 -1.10 -3.64
N GLY A 69 -33.86 -0.93 -3.44
CA GLY A 69 -32.91 -0.56 -4.51
C GLY A 69 -31.53 -0.18 -3.99
N GLY A 70 -30.51 -0.25 -4.85
CA GLY A 70 -29.13 0.07 -4.47
C GLY A 70 -28.10 -0.52 -5.41
N ASP A 71 -26.90 -0.75 -4.86
CA ASP A 71 -25.82 -1.45 -5.54
C ASP A 71 -25.93 -2.98 -5.36
N VAL A 72 -24.92 -3.70 -5.84
CA VAL A 72 -24.88 -5.16 -5.81
C VAL A 72 -24.86 -5.75 -4.39
N PHE A 73 -24.27 -5.06 -3.40
CA PHE A 73 -24.35 -5.50 -2.00
C PHE A 73 -25.77 -5.36 -1.47
N ALA A 74 -26.39 -4.21 -1.72
CA ALA A 74 -27.77 -3.97 -1.33
C ALA A 74 -28.73 -5.00 -1.95
N PHE A 75 -28.44 -5.49 -3.17
CA PHE A 75 -29.22 -6.57 -3.78
C PHE A 75 -29.08 -7.90 -3.02
N VAL A 76 -27.86 -8.33 -2.68
CA VAL A 76 -27.64 -9.59 -1.95
C VAL A 76 -28.28 -9.51 -0.55
N GLN A 77 -28.15 -8.37 0.13
CA GLN A 77 -28.84 -8.12 1.40
C GLN A 77 -30.36 -8.19 1.23
N TYR A 78 -30.92 -7.59 0.17
CA TYR A 78 -32.35 -7.62 -0.13
C TYR A 78 -32.87 -9.02 -0.46
N ALA A 79 -32.18 -9.75 -1.35
CA ALA A 79 -32.58 -11.07 -1.82
C ALA A 79 -32.50 -12.11 -0.69
N ARG A 80 -31.43 -12.09 0.11
CA ARG A 80 -31.13 -13.15 1.08
C ARG A 80 -31.36 -12.76 2.54
N GLY A 81 -31.63 -11.49 2.84
CA GLY A 81 -31.77 -11.00 4.22
C GLY A 81 -30.47 -11.06 5.02
N VAL A 82 -29.31 -11.03 4.35
CA VAL A 82 -28.01 -11.18 4.99
C VAL A 82 -27.38 -9.82 5.34
N PRO A 83 -26.53 -9.73 6.36
CA PRO A 83 -25.81 -8.50 6.71
C PRO A 83 -24.81 -8.08 5.63
N PHE A 84 -24.49 -6.78 5.56
CA PHE A 84 -23.55 -6.23 4.58
C PHE A 84 -22.21 -6.98 4.55
N MET A 85 -21.63 -7.33 5.70
CA MET A 85 -20.35 -8.06 5.72
C MET A 85 -20.44 -9.49 5.19
N LEU A 86 -21.61 -10.14 5.29
CA LEU A 86 -21.81 -11.45 4.66
C LEU A 86 -21.96 -11.28 3.14
N ALA A 87 -22.73 -10.28 2.71
CA ALA A 87 -22.81 -9.91 1.29
C ALA A 87 -21.45 -9.49 0.73
N LEU A 88 -20.63 -8.76 1.50
CA LEU A 88 -19.28 -8.36 1.13
C LEU A 88 -18.35 -9.56 1.06
N ARG A 89 -18.38 -10.47 2.04
CA ARG A 89 -17.56 -11.70 1.99
C ARG A 89 -17.98 -12.62 0.85
N GLU A 90 -19.27 -12.77 0.60
CA GLU A 90 -19.79 -13.59 -0.50
C GLU A 90 -19.43 -12.99 -1.85
N LEU A 91 -19.72 -11.70 -2.04
CA LEU A 91 -19.36 -11.02 -3.29
C LEU A 91 -17.85 -10.88 -3.43
N ALA A 92 -17.08 -10.73 -2.35
CA ALA A 92 -15.61 -10.76 -2.39
C ALA A 92 -15.07 -12.15 -2.69
N ALA A 93 -15.68 -13.21 -2.17
CA ALA A 93 -15.34 -14.58 -2.51
C ALA A 93 -15.65 -14.86 -4.00
N ASP A 94 -16.84 -14.45 -4.46
CA ASP A 94 -17.26 -14.55 -5.85
C ASP A 94 -16.39 -13.71 -6.79
N ALA A 95 -15.96 -12.53 -6.35
CA ALA A 95 -15.12 -11.60 -7.10
C ALA A 95 -13.61 -11.83 -6.93
N GLY A 96 -13.20 -12.82 -6.12
CA GLY A 96 -11.81 -13.11 -5.80
C GLY A 96 -11.05 -11.93 -5.18
N VAL A 97 -11.70 -11.11 -4.35
CA VAL A 97 -11.09 -10.01 -3.63
C VAL A 97 -10.72 -10.48 -2.21
N PRO A 98 -9.43 -10.51 -1.84
CA PRO A 98 -9.02 -10.92 -0.51
C PRO A 98 -9.40 -9.87 0.54
N VAL A 99 -10.07 -10.30 1.61
CA VAL A 99 -10.41 -9.46 2.77
C VAL A 99 -9.27 -9.60 3.81
N PRO A 100 -8.37 -8.61 4.00
CA PRO A 100 -7.16 -8.79 4.81
C PRO A 100 -7.44 -8.87 6.32
N GLY A 101 -6.76 -9.79 7.01
CA GLY A 101 -6.17 -9.58 8.36
C GLY A 101 -7.04 -8.96 9.45
N THR A 102 -8.34 -9.18 9.44
CA THR A 102 -9.23 -8.63 10.46
C THR A 102 -9.69 -9.82 11.28
N SER A 103 -9.29 -9.90 12.55
CA SER A 103 -9.75 -10.98 13.43
C SER A 103 -11.29 -11.03 13.41
N ASN A 104 -11.91 -12.18 13.70
CA ASN A 104 -13.38 -12.21 13.81
C ASN A 104 -13.88 -11.13 14.78
N ALA A 105 -13.12 -10.82 15.84
CA ALA A 105 -13.44 -9.74 16.77
C ALA A 105 -13.34 -8.33 16.13
N ASP A 106 -12.33 -8.07 15.31
CA ASP A 106 -12.19 -6.78 14.61
C ASP A 106 -13.26 -6.61 13.52
N LEU A 107 -13.64 -7.70 12.85
CA LEU A 107 -14.72 -7.70 11.86
C LEU A 107 -16.09 -7.53 12.52
N GLU A 108 -16.30 -8.17 13.67
CA GLU A 108 -17.50 -7.99 14.47
C GLU A 108 -17.58 -6.54 14.96
N ARG A 109 -16.47 -5.93 15.41
CA ARG A 109 -16.44 -4.50 15.77
C ARG A 109 -16.72 -3.57 14.59
N LEU A 110 -16.22 -3.86 13.40
CA LEU A 110 -16.52 -3.06 12.20
C LEU A 110 -17.99 -3.22 11.77
N ARG A 111 -18.52 -4.44 11.82
CA ARG A 111 -19.93 -4.73 11.55
C ARG A 111 -20.85 -4.08 12.57
N GLU A 112 -20.52 -4.19 13.85
CA GLU A 112 -21.22 -3.54 14.95
C GLU A 112 -21.20 -2.02 14.76
N ARG A 113 -20.04 -1.42 14.44
CA ARG A 113 -19.93 0.00 14.11
C ARG A 113 -20.86 0.39 12.96
N GLN A 114 -20.79 -0.32 11.84
CA GLN A 114 -21.64 -0.05 10.69
C GLN A 114 -23.13 -0.15 11.06
N ARG A 115 -23.50 -1.19 11.81
CA ARG A 115 -24.87 -1.43 12.25
C ARG A 115 -25.36 -0.32 13.20
N LEU A 116 -24.53 0.13 14.12
CA LEU A 116 -24.81 1.26 15.00
C LEU A 116 -25.00 2.55 14.19
N GLU A 117 -24.09 2.87 13.27
CA GLU A 117 -24.20 4.05 12.40
C GLU A 117 -25.47 3.98 11.51
N GLU A 118 -25.87 2.79 11.04
CA GLU A 118 -27.14 2.56 10.34
C GLU A 118 -28.35 2.89 11.21
N LEU A 119 -28.38 2.40 12.45
CA LEU A 119 -29.48 2.65 13.39
C LEU A 119 -29.55 4.12 13.80
N LEU A 120 -28.41 4.76 14.06
CA LEU A 120 -28.35 6.20 14.35
C LEU A 120 -28.83 7.03 13.15
N THR A 121 -28.47 6.63 11.92
CA THR A 121 -28.93 7.29 10.69
C THR A 121 -30.44 7.13 10.50
N ALA A 122 -30.97 5.92 10.74
CA ALA A 122 -32.41 5.67 10.69
C ALA A 122 -33.15 6.49 11.75
N ALA A 123 -32.63 6.55 12.98
CA ALA A 123 -33.19 7.37 14.05
C ALA A 123 -33.22 8.86 13.70
N ALA A 124 -32.13 9.41 13.15
CA ALA A 124 -32.09 10.80 12.70
C ALA A 124 -33.17 11.10 11.64
N ARG A 125 -33.31 10.21 10.64
CA ARG A 125 -34.36 10.34 9.62
C ARG A 125 -35.76 10.22 10.18
N TYR A 126 -35.97 9.31 11.14
CA TYR A 126 -37.23 9.18 11.85
C TYR A 126 -37.57 10.45 12.60
N TYR A 127 -36.63 10.97 13.41
CA TYR A 127 -36.82 12.23 14.12
C TYR A 127 -37.11 13.41 13.19
N HIS A 128 -36.47 13.45 12.03
CA HIS A 128 -36.77 14.44 11.00
C HIS A 128 -38.21 14.32 10.49
N GLN A 129 -38.73 13.10 10.27
CA GLN A 129 -40.15 12.90 9.92
C GLN A 129 -41.12 13.27 11.06
N GLN A 130 -40.68 13.16 12.31
CA GLN A 130 -41.48 13.58 13.48
C GLN A 130 -41.40 15.08 13.75
N LEU A 131 -40.53 15.82 13.05
CA LEU A 131 -40.46 17.27 13.14
C LEU A 131 -41.71 17.89 12.48
N ARG A 132 -42.73 18.14 13.30
CA ARG A 132 -43.99 18.76 12.89
C ARG A 132 -44.14 20.15 13.50
N GLU A 133 -45.15 20.88 13.05
CA GLU A 133 -45.54 22.13 13.71
C GLU A 133 -46.04 21.86 15.15
N PRO A 134 -45.68 22.72 16.13
CA PRO A 134 -45.00 24.02 16.03
C PRO A 134 -43.46 24.00 16.13
N MET A 135 -42.82 22.83 16.25
CA MET A 135 -41.37 22.73 16.49
C MET A 135 -40.54 23.15 15.26
N ARG A 136 -41.10 22.99 14.07
CA ARG A 136 -40.49 23.49 12.84
C ARG A 136 -40.48 25.01 12.82
N TRP A 137 -41.57 25.68 13.21
CA TRP A 137 -41.57 27.14 13.42
C TRP A 137 -40.55 27.63 14.45
N ASP A 138 -40.24 26.86 15.50
CA ASP A 138 -39.15 27.22 16.45
C ASP A 138 -37.79 27.27 15.73
N LEU A 139 -37.48 26.29 14.89
CA LEU A 139 -36.23 26.31 14.09
C LEU A 139 -36.20 27.47 13.08
N GLU A 140 -37.31 27.73 12.40
CA GLU A 140 -37.38 28.81 11.41
C GLU A 140 -37.36 30.21 12.04
N ARG A 141 -38.24 30.45 13.02
CA ARG A 141 -38.44 31.78 13.60
C ARG A 141 -37.40 32.10 14.67
N GLU A 142 -37.17 31.20 15.60
CA GLU A 142 -36.26 31.43 16.73
C GLU A 142 -34.80 31.16 16.38
N ARG A 143 -34.53 30.30 15.39
CA ARG A 143 -33.13 30.03 14.95
C ARG A 143 -32.80 30.53 13.56
N GLY A 144 -33.78 30.94 12.75
CA GLY A 144 -33.53 31.46 11.41
C GLY A 144 -33.07 30.41 10.41
N TYR A 145 -33.31 29.12 10.67
CA TYR A 145 -32.96 28.06 9.73
C TYR A 145 -34.00 27.99 8.62
N THR A 146 -33.54 28.00 7.38
CA THR A 146 -34.41 27.78 6.23
C THR A 146 -34.82 26.32 6.16
N GLU A 147 -35.95 26.04 5.51
CA GLU A 147 -36.38 24.66 5.27
C GLU A 147 -35.32 23.81 4.60
N ALA A 148 -34.62 24.38 3.62
CA ALA A 148 -33.51 23.69 2.95
C ALA A 148 -32.40 23.30 3.93
N THR A 149 -32.09 24.13 4.93
CA THR A 149 -31.10 23.82 5.97
C THR A 149 -31.62 22.75 6.93
N ILE A 150 -32.88 22.86 7.36
CA ILE A 150 -33.54 21.88 8.24
C ILE A 150 -33.49 20.48 7.59
N ASP A 151 -33.85 20.39 6.32
CA ASP A 151 -33.88 19.15 5.54
C ASP A 151 -32.45 18.64 5.26
N LYS A 152 -31.54 19.52 4.84
CA LYS A 152 -30.15 19.17 4.53
C LYS A 152 -29.40 18.62 5.75
N CYS A 153 -29.58 19.25 6.91
CA CYS A 153 -28.96 18.81 8.16
C CYS A 153 -29.74 17.65 8.81
N CYS A 154 -30.93 17.31 8.31
CA CYS A 154 -31.83 16.31 8.87
C CYS A 154 -32.14 16.59 10.34
N LEU A 155 -32.47 17.86 10.65
CA LEU A 155 -32.86 18.25 11.99
C LEU A 155 -34.20 17.60 12.35
N GLY A 156 -34.32 17.08 13.57
CA GLY A 156 -35.47 16.29 13.96
C GLY A 156 -36.08 16.66 15.29
N PHE A 157 -37.12 15.96 15.68
CA PHE A 157 -37.75 16.07 16.99
C PHE A 157 -37.98 14.67 17.60
N GLY A 158 -37.60 14.49 18.86
CA GLY A 158 -37.77 13.24 19.59
C GLY A 158 -39.22 13.02 19.99
N ALA A 159 -40.00 12.43 19.10
CA ALA A 159 -41.39 12.05 19.32
C ALA A 159 -41.70 10.74 18.59
N GLY A 160 -42.92 10.23 18.77
CA GLY A 160 -43.38 9.00 18.13
C GLY A 160 -42.90 7.73 18.82
N ASP A 161 -42.85 6.64 18.06
CA ASP A 161 -42.38 5.32 18.50
C ASP A 161 -41.11 4.93 17.74
N LEU A 162 -39.99 5.59 18.10
CA LEU A 162 -38.69 5.23 17.52
C LEU A 162 -38.32 3.78 17.80
N TRP A 163 -38.74 3.24 18.95
CA TRP A 163 -38.46 1.85 19.28
C TRP A 163 -39.12 0.89 18.29
N GLY A 164 -40.41 1.06 18.03
CA GLY A 164 -41.15 0.32 17.03
C GLY A 164 -40.54 0.48 15.65
N HIS A 165 -40.22 1.71 15.25
CA HIS A 165 -39.61 2.01 13.95
C HIS A 165 -38.28 1.29 13.72
N LEU A 166 -37.35 1.32 14.69
CA LEU A 166 -36.10 0.57 14.58
C LEU A 166 -36.34 -0.94 14.56
N GLY A 167 -37.42 -1.41 15.19
CA GLY A 167 -37.83 -2.81 15.13
C GLY A 167 -38.37 -3.26 13.77
N GLU A 168 -39.13 -2.41 13.09
CA GLU A 168 -39.57 -2.65 11.70
C GLU A 168 -38.37 -2.75 10.74
N LEU A 169 -37.26 -2.08 11.07
CA LEU A 169 -35.97 -2.18 10.37
C LEU A 169 -35.13 -3.41 10.81
N GLY A 170 -35.71 -4.31 11.61
CA GLY A 170 -35.09 -5.55 12.05
C GLY A 170 -34.03 -5.40 13.14
N ALA A 171 -33.99 -4.29 13.89
CA ALA A 171 -33.09 -4.15 15.02
C ALA A 171 -33.55 -5.01 16.20
N THR A 172 -32.65 -5.76 16.84
CA THR A 172 -32.94 -6.46 18.11
C THR A 172 -33.05 -5.48 19.28
N ASP A 173 -33.64 -5.91 20.40
CA ASP A 173 -33.76 -5.08 21.60
C ASP A 173 -32.38 -4.67 22.15
N ASP A 174 -31.40 -5.58 22.10
CA ASP A 174 -30.02 -5.31 22.51
C ASP A 174 -29.32 -4.31 21.58
N GLU A 175 -29.51 -4.42 20.26
CA GLU A 175 -28.99 -3.44 19.29
C GLU A 175 -29.59 -2.05 19.52
N ARG A 176 -30.90 -1.96 19.81
CA ARG A 176 -31.55 -0.67 20.10
C ARG A 176 -31.00 -0.04 21.36
N LEU A 177 -30.85 -0.81 22.44
CA LEU A 177 -30.25 -0.33 23.69
C LEU A 177 -28.78 0.07 23.51
N SER A 178 -28.02 -0.68 22.72
CA SER A 178 -26.57 -0.42 22.55
C SER A 178 -26.25 0.88 21.82
N THR A 179 -27.22 1.47 21.11
CA THR A 179 -27.08 2.82 20.50
C THR A 179 -27.02 3.96 21.51
N GLY A 180 -27.51 3.77 22.74
CA GLY A 180 -27.70 4.85 23.71
C GLY A 180 -28.94 5.73 23.49
N LEU A 181 -29.77 5.45 22.47
CA LEU A 181 -31.03 6.17 22.21
C LEU A 181 -32.13 5.87 23.23
N PHE A 182 -31.96 4.82 24.05
CA PHE A 182 -32.94 4.39 25.03
C PHE A 182 -32.30 4.16 26.40
N VAL A 183 -33.06 4.48 27.45
CA VAL A 183 -32.68 4.26 28.85
C VAL A 183 -33.59 3.18 29.43
N PRO A 184 -33.05 2.02 29.88
CA PRO A 184 -33.83 1.00 30.54
C PRO A 184 -34.27 1.47 31.93
N LEU A 185 -35.54 1.23 32.28
CA LEU A 185 -36.17 1.67 33.54
C LEU A 185 -36.56 0.49 34.46
N GLY A 186 -36.14 -0.74 34.13
CA GLY A 186 -36.50 -1.97 34.84
C GLY A 186 -36.95 -3.08 33.88
N THR A 187 -37.48 -4.20 34.40
CA THR A 187 -37.89 -5.37 33.60
C THR A 187 -38.86 -5.00 32.48
N GLY A 188 -38.35 -4.94 31.25
CA GLY A 188 -39.11 -4.67 30.02
C GLY A 188 -39.49 -3.21 29.75
N ARG A 189 -39.21 -2.27 30.68
CA ARG A 189 -39.54 -0.85 30.52
C ARG A 189 -38.34 -0.03 30.05
N ARG A 190 -38.60 0.96 29.20
CA ARG A 190 -37.60 1.84 28.60
C ARG A 190 -38.17 3.25 28.39
N ALA A 191 -37.30 4.23 28.35
CA ALA A 191 -37.59 5.59 27.91
C ALA A 191 -36.68 5.96 26.74
N GLU A 192 -37.18 6.78 25.83
CA GLU A 192 -36.37 7.36 24.77
C GLU A 192 -35.54 8.53 25.31
N PHE A 193 -34.25 8.57 24.98
CA PHE A 193 -33.30 9.52 25.56
C PHE A 193 -33.54 10.97 25.11
N PHE A 194 -33.97 11.15 23.85
CA PHE A 194 -34.22 12.45 23.24
C PHE A 194 -35.71 12.84 23.21
N ALA A 195 -36.56 12.16 23.97
CA ALA A 195 -37.99 12.48 24.05
C ALA A 195 -38.23 13.98 24.29
N ASN A 196 -39.12 14.57 23.51
CA ASN A 196 -39.52 15.97 23.50
C ASN A 196 -38.38 16.98 23.30
N ARG A 197 -37.31 16.62 22.59
CA ARG A 197 -36.17 17.49 22.27
C ARG A 197 -35.97 17.63 20.77
N LEU A 198 -35.47 18.78 20.33
CA LEU A 198 -34.96 18.93 18.96
C LEU A 198 -33.65 18.14 18.84
N VAL A 199 -33.48 17.36 17.78
CA VAL A 199 -32.35 16.44 17.60
C VAL A 199 -31.48 16.91 16.45
N PHE A 200 -30.17 16.97 16.70
CA PHE A 200 -29.15 17.42 15.76
C PHE A 200 -28.15 16.28 15.50
N PRO A 201 -28.17 15.67 14.30
CA PRO A 201 -27.25 14.60 13.93
C PRO A 201 -25.86 15.11 13.53
N TYR A 202 -24.83 14.34 13.88
CA TYR A 202 -23.44 14.57 13.47
C TYR A 202 -23.17 13.63 12.31
N TRP A 203 -22.91 14.21 11.13
CA TRP A 203 -22.66 13.49 9.90
C TRP A 203 -21.16 13.28 9.69
N ARG A 204 -20.79 12.09 9.22
CA ARG A 204 -19.46 11.76 8.70
C ARG A 204 -19.60 10.79 7.52
N GLY A 205 -19.11 11.17 6.34
CA GLY A 205 -19.15 10.31 5.16
C GLY A 205 -20.55 9.84 4.78
N GLY A 206 -21.58 10.66 5.02
CA GLY A 206 -22.99 10.34 4.71
C GLY A 206 -23.70 9.42 5.72
N ARG A 207 -23.08 9.11 6.87
CA ARG A 207 -23.70 8.38 7.99
C ARG A 207 -23.76 9.27 9.23
N VAL A 208 -24.74 9.02 10.10
CA VAL A 208 -24.82 9.66 11.42
C VAL A 208 -23.97 8.86 12.41
N VAL A 209 -23.00 9.54 13.03
CA VAL A 209 -22.06 8.94 13.98
C VAL A 209 -22.33 9.34 15.43
N TYR A 210 -23.07 10.43 15.65
CA TYR A 210 -23.43 10.92 16.97
C TYR A 210 -24.67 11.82 16.91
N LEU A 211 -25.34 12.04 18.05
CA LEU A 211 -26.56 12.84 18.14
C LEU A 211 -26.52 13.73 19.39
N ILE A 212 -27.07 14.94 19.28
CA ILE A 212 -27.33 15.80 20.45
C ILE A 212 -28.77 16.31 20.43
N GLY A 213 -29.37 16.43 21.61
CA GLY A 213 -30.74 16.88 21.80
C GLY A 213 -30.82 18.22 22.52
N ARG A 214 -31.59 19.17 22.00
CA ARG A 214 -31.84 20.48 22.58
C ARG A 214 -33.18 20.53 23.28
N ARG A 215 -33.23 21.10 24.48
CA ARG A 215 -34.46 21.32 25.24
C ARG A 215 -35.40 22.29 24.50
N THR A 216 -36.69 21.98 24.50
CA THR A 216 -37.78 22.81 23.97
C THR A 216 -38.81 23.08 25.07
N SER A 217 -39.86 23.84 24.76
CA SER A 217 -41.03 24.02 25.63
C SER A 217 -41.83 22.74 25.87
N ALA A 218 -41.68 21.71 25.02
CA ALA A 218 -42.31 20.41 25.19
C ALA A 218 -41.50 19.45 26.10
N SER A 219 -40.24 19.79 26.40
CA SER A 219 -39.41 19.00 27.31
C SER A 219 -39.91 19.07 28.75
N THR A 220 -39.58 18.07 29.57
CA THR A 220 -40.07 18.03 30.96
C THR A 220 -39.31 19.00 31.86
N ASP A 221 -39.98 19.53 32.88
CA ASP A 221 -39.34 20.38 33.91
C ASP A 221 -38.63 19.60 35.01
N ALA A 222 -38.59 18.27 34.88
CA ALA A 222 -37.91 17.42 35.85
C ALA A 222 -36.40 17.73 35.86
N GLU A 223 -35.80 17.71 37.06
CA GLU A 223 -34.40 18.10 37.27
C GLU A 223 -33.42 17.32 36.37
N TRP A 224 -33.69 16.03 36.14
CA TRP A 224 -32.89 15.18 35.25
C TRP A 224 -32.91 15.66 33.78
N ASP A 225 -33.92 16.43 33.36
CA ASP A 225 -34.13 17.01 32.02
C ASP A 225 -33.86 18.52 31.95
N ALA A 226 -33.26 19.09 32.99
CA ALA A 226 -33.01 20.53 33.06
C ALA A 226 -31.98 21.04 32.03
N ALA A 227 -31.04 20.19 31.59
CA ALA A 227 -29.92 20.59 30.74
C ALA A 227 -30.35 21.14 29.36
N LYS A 228 -29.74 22.27 28.98
CA LYS A 228 -29.95 22.96 27.69
C LYS A 228 -29.72 22.03 26.51
N TYR A 229 -28.60 21.31 26.51
CA TYR A 229 -28.27 20.26 25.54
C TYR A 229 -28.00 18.94 26.25
N ARG A 230 -28.41 17.83 25.64
CA ARG A 230 -28.04 16.46 26.00
C ARG A 230 -27.23 15.84 24.88
N LYS A 231 -26.06 15.31 25.21
CA LYS A 231 -25.24 14.52 24.27
C LYS A 231 -25.63 13.05 24.39
N LEU A 232 -25.66 12.31 23.29
CA LEU A 232 -25.96 10.88 23.29
C LEU A 232 -25.04 10.16 24.31
N PRO A 233 -25.57 9.36 25.23
CA PRO A 233 -24.76 8.74 26.27
C PRO A 233 -23.76 7.76 25.65
N VAL A 234 -22.58 7.68 26.25
CA VAL A 234 -21.53 6.72 25.89
C VAL A 234 -21.43 5.64 26.96
N ARG A 235 -20.80 4.51 26.62
CA ARG A 235 -20.59 3.40 27.56
C ARG A 235 -19.88 3.87 28.82
N SER A 236 -20.46 3.56 29.98
CA SER A 236 -19.93 3.89 31.31
C SER A 236 -20.50 2.92 32.35
N GLU A 237 -20.04 2.99 33.60
CA GLU A 237 -20.62 2.19 34.70
C GLU A 237 -22.13 2.42 34.88
N LYS A 238 -22.62 3.64 34.60
CA LYS A 238 -24.05 3.98 34.65
C LYS A 238 -24.83 3.49 33.42
N HIS A 239 -24.15 3.28 32.30
CA HIS A 239 -24.74 2.85 31.03
C HIS A 239 -23.95 1.69 30.43
N PRO A 240 -23.87 0.53 31.10
CA PRO A 240 -23.02 -0.58 30.67
C PRO A 240 -23.52 -1.28 29.40
N TYR A 241 -24.82 -1.11 29.10
CA TYR A 241 -25.52 -1.68 27.95
C TYR A 241 -25.22 -0.95 26.62
N ILE A 242 -24.64 0.24 26.66
CA ILE A 242 -24.25 0.99 25.46
C ILE A 242 -22.99 0.37 24.87
N SER A 243 -22.94 0.25 23.53
CA SER A 243 -21.75 -0.28 22.85
C SER A 243 -20.52 0.57 23.14
N ALA A 244 -19.37 -0.09 23.30
CA ALA A 244 -18.08 0.60 23.46
C ALA A 244 -17.67 1.40 22.20
N LEU A 245 -18.34 1.18 21.07
CA LEU A 245 -18.11 1.86 19.81
C LEU A 245 -18.88 3.19 19.70
N ILE A 246 -19.83 3.48 20.60
CA ILE A 246 -20.46 4.79 20.73
C ILE A 246 -19.56 5.69 21.57
N THR A 247 -18.89 6.63 20.90
CA THR A 247 -17.93 7.56 21.49
C THR A 247 -18.38 9.01 21.33
N ASN A 248 -17.82 9.91 22.16
CA ASN A 248 -18.08 11.35 22.11
C ASN A 248 -16.86 12.14 21.61
N ASP A 249 -16.01 11.49 20.81
CA ASP A 249 -14.80 12.05 20.23
C ASP A 249 -15.08 12.87 18.96
N TYR A 250 -16.33 12.94 18.50
CA TYR A 250 -16.75 13.64 17.29
C TYR A 250 -16.94 15.15 17.50
N PHE A 251 -16.54 15.93 16.50
CA PHE A 251 -16.92 17.33 16.34
C PHE A 251 -18.07 17.46 15.34
N PHE A 252 -18.90 18.48 15.49
CA PHE A 252 -19.90 18.79 14.49
C PHE A 252 -19.20 19.39 13.26
N GLY A 253 -19.53 18.90 12.06
CA GLY A 253 -18.98 19.43 10.81
C GLY A 253 -17.60 18.91 10.41
N GLU A 254 -17.18 17.72 10.88
CA GLU A 254 -15.89 17.13 10.49
C GLU A 254 -15.72 16.98 8.96
N ASP A 255 -16.79 16.68 8.23
CA ASP A 255 -16.77 16.58 6.76
C ASP A 255 -16.43 17.92 6.07
N ASP A 256 -16.75 19.05 6.70
CA ASP A 256 -16.42 20.39 6.18
C ASP A 256 -14.93 20.75 6.35
N ALA A 257 -14.26 20.15 7.35
CA ALA A 257 -12.86 20.41 7.67
C ALA A 257 -11.88 19.82 6.65
N ASN A 258 -12.28 18.79 5.90
CA ASN A 258 -11.47 18.15 4.85
C ASN A 258 -11.53 18.92 3.52
N SER A 259 -11.32 20.24 3.54
CA SER A 259 -11.40 21.10 2.37
C SER A 259 -10.27 22.13 2.33
N ASP A 260 -9.95 22.65 1.14
CA ASP A 260 -8.97 23.73 0.89
C ASP A 260 -9.57 25.14 1.01
N TRP A 261 -10.74 25.24 1.66
CA TRP A 261 -11.50 26.47 1.85
C TRP A 261 -11.13 27.17 3.17
N VAL A 262 -11.72 28.35 3.40
CA VAL A 262 -11.74 28.98 4.72
C VAL A 262 -12.69 28.18 5.62
N LEU A 263 -12.16 27.65 6.72
CA LEU A 263 -12.91 26.88 7.70
C LEU A 263 -13.21 27.75 8.93
N LEU A 264 -14.50 27.86 9.30
CA LEU A 264 -14.92 28.52 10.53
C LEU A 264 -14.92 27.53 11.69
N ILE A 265 -14.46 27.97 12.85
CA ILE A 265 -14.65 27.27 14.12
C ILE A 265 -15.59 28.10 14.99
N THR A 266 -16.69 27.50 15.45
CA THR A 266 -17.69 28.15 16.31
C THR A 266 -17.91 27.37 17.60
N GLU A 267 -18.42 28.04 18.64
CA GLU A 267 -18.63 27.45 19.97
C GLU A 267 -19.75 26.39 19.95
N GLY A 268 -20.91 26.74 19.40
CA GLY A 268 -22.12 25.92 19.45
C GLY A 268 -22.51 25.28 18.12
N ILE A 269 -23.35 24.24 18.20
CA ILE A 269 -23.94 23.63 17.01
C ILE A 269 -24.85 24.60 16.24
N ALA A 270 -25.51 25.51 16.95
CA ALA A 270 -26.46 26.42 16.35
C ALA A 270 -25.75 27.43 15.43
N ASP A 271 -24.60 27.93 15.90
CA ASP A 271 -23.67 28.78 15.18
C ASP A 271 -23.09 28.09 13.96
N ALA A 272 -22.69 26.82 14.13
CA ALA A 272 -22.15 26.02 13.04
C ALA A 272 -23.16 25.81 11.91
N ILE A 273 -24.41 25.49 12.25
CA ILE A 273 -25.50 25.34 11.27
C ILE A 273 -25.81 26.67 10.58
N ALA A 274 -25.85 27.77 11.34
CA ALA A 274 -26.06 29.11 10.77
C ALA A 274 -24.93 29.51 9.80
N ALA A 275 -23.68 29.22 10.15
CA ALA A 275 -22.53 29.45 9.28
C ALA A 275 -22.60 28.58 8.00
N GLN A 276 -22.98 27.30 8.13
CA GLN A 276 -23.21 26.41 6.99
C GLN A 276 -24.34 26.90 6.08
N GLN A 277 -25.43 27.40 6.65
CA GLN A 277 -26.53 28.03 5.90
C GLN A 277 -26.07 29.28 5.16
N ALA A 278 -25.21 30.09 5.77
CA ALA A 278 -24.60 31.26 5.15
C ALA A 278 -23.53 30.90 4.09
N GLY A 279 -23.27 29.60 3.84
CA GLY A 279 -22.36 29.12 2.81
C GLY A 279 -20.91 28.91 3.27
N PHE A 280 -20.63 28.99 4.57
CA PHE A 280 -19.30 28.76 5.13
C PHE A 280 -19.12 27.31 5.58
N LYS A 281 -17.91 26.78 5.39
CA LYS A 281 -17.49 25.51 6.00
C LYS A 281 -17.30 25.72 7.49
N CYS A 282 -17.86 24.86 8.33
CA CYS A 282 -17.81 25.06 9.78
C CYS A 282 -17.56 23.77 10.57
N LEU A 283 -16.78 23.91 11.63
CA LEU A 283 -16.49 22.90 12.64
C LEU A 283 -16.87 23.44 14.03
N SER A 284 -17.46 22.62 14.89
CA SER A 284 -17.75 23.01 16.28
C SER A 284 -17.52 21.87 17.28
N PRO A 285 -16.88 22.13 18.44
CA PRO A 285 -16.79 21.16 19.54
C PRO A 285 -18.05 21.13 20.42
N VAL A 286 -18.99 22.07 20.20
CA VAL A 286 -20.21 22.26 21.03
C VAL A 286 -19.85 22.49 22.50
N THR A 287 -18.84 23.36 22.68
CA THR A 287 -18.22 23.84 23.92
C THR A 287 -17.36 25.07 23.59
N THR A 288 -17.00 25.88 24.58
CA THR A 288 -16.13 27.07 24.39
C THR A 288 -14.74 26.75 23.84
N THR A 289 -14.19 25.58 24.19
CA THR A 289 -12.86 25.12 23.77
C THR A 289 -12.86 23.64 23.41
N PHE A 290 -11.83 23.22 22.69
CA PHE A 290 -11.53 21.80 22.46
C PHE A 290 -10.87 21.20 23.71
N ARG A 291 -11.11 19.92 23.99
CA ARG A 291 -10.41 19.22 25.08
C ARG A 291 -8.94 19.05 24.70
N ALA A 292 -8.03 19.13 25.67
CA ALA A 292 -6.59 18.98 25.44
C ALA A 292 -6.21 17.69 24.69
N GLN A 293 -6.87 16.57 25.02
CA GLN A 293 -6.67 15.28 24.33
C GLN A 293 -7.10 15.29 22.86
N ASP A 294 -8.00 16.20 22.46
CA ASP A 294 -8.50 16.28 21.09
C ASP A 294 -7.68 17.27 20.23
N HIS A 295 -6.66 17.94 20.78
CA HIS A 295 -5.84 18.92 20.05
C HIS A 295 -5.14 18.32 18.83
N GLU A 296 -4.61 17.10 18.94
CA GLU A 296 -3.96 16.41 17.82
C GLU A 296 -4.97 16.12 16.69
N LYS A 297 -6.19 15.70 17.07
CA LYS A 297 -7.28 15.49 16.11
C LYS A 297 -7.67 16.80 15.43
N LEU A 298 -7.81 17.89 16.17
CA LEU A 298 -8.11 19.22 15.63
C LEU A 298 -7.04 19.68 14.63
N VAL A 299 -5.76 19.53 14.96
CA VAL A 299 -4.65 19.87 14.06
C VAL A 299 -4.68 19.03 12.79
N ARG A 300 -4.99 17.73 12.89
CA ARG A 300 -5.12 16.84 11.73
C ARG A 300 -6.30 17.23 10.84
N LEU A 301 -7.47 17.51 11.42
CA LEU A 301 -8.68 17.87 10.68
C LEU A 301 -8.51 19.21 9.94
N THR A 302 -7.82 20.17 10.55
CA THR A 302 -7.59 21.50 9.96
C THR A 302 -6.39 21.54 9.00
N ALA A 303 -5.73 20.41 8.74
CA ALA A 303 -4.47 20.38 8.01
C ALA A 303 -4.57 20.85 6.55
N LYS A 304 -5.74 20.68 5.92
CA LYS A 304 -6.00 21.08 4.53
C LYS A 304 -6.64 22.46 4.39
N ALA A 305 -7.21 23.00 5.46
CA ALA A 305 -7.88 24.29 5.43
C ALA A 305 -6.88 25.39 5.02
N LYS A 306 -7.26 26.20 4.03
CA LYS A 306 -6.43 27.33 3.58
C LYS A 306 -6.24 28.36 4.68
N ARG A 307 -7.27 28.54 5.51
CA ARG A 307 -7.30 29.42 6.68
C ARG A 307 -8.35 28.93 7.66
N VAL A 308 -8.05 29.02 8.94
CA VAL A 308 -9.01 28.75 10.01
C VAL A 308 -9.43 30.08 10.65
N VAL A 309 -10.72 30.34 10.75
CA VAL A 309 -11.27 31.55 11.38
C VAL A 309 -12.10 31.13 12.58
N ILE A 310 -11.69 31.53 13.78
CA ILE A 310 -12.39 31.21 15.02
C ILE A 310 -13.36 32.36 15.32
N VAL A 311 -14.64 32.02 15.46
CA VAL A 311 -15.74 32.96 15.70
C VAL A 311 -16.57 32.41 16.86
N ASN A 312 -16.20 32.80 18.07
CA ASN A 312 -16.94 32.45 19.28
C ASN A 312 -17.86 33.61 19.70
N ASP A 313 -18.77 33.31 20.63
CA ASP A 313 -19.75 34.25 21.15
C ASP A 313 -19.09 35.48 21.77
N SER A 314 -19.71 36.64 21.56
CA SER A 314 -19.28 37.91 22.15
C SER A 314 -20.20 38.27 23.31
N GLU A 315 -19.67 38.20 24.54
CA GLU A 315 -20.44 38.27 25.80
C GLU A 315 -19.67 38.98 26.91
N ASP A 316 -20.37 39.54 27.90
CA ASP A 316 -19.76 40.31 29.00
C ASP A 316 -18.74 39.50 29.82
N SER A 317 -18.97 38.20 29.94
CA SER A 317 -18.10 37.30 30.70
C SER A 317 -16.72 37.13 30.05
N GLY A 318 -16.61 37.37 28.73
CA GLY A 318 -15.44 37.11 27.90
C GLY A 318 -15.06 35.63 27.76
N ALA A 319 -15.95 34.69 28.08
CA ALA A 319 -15.62 33.26 28.01
C ALA A 319 -15.41 32.79 26.56
N GLY A 320 -16.26 33.23 25.63
CA GLY A 320 -16.06 33.01 24.19
C GLY A 320 -14.70 33.47 23.67
N GLU A 321 -14.26 34.70 24.02
CA GLU A 321 -12.94 35.23 23.61
C GLU A 321 -11.78 34.41 24.20
N ARG A 322 -11.85 34.05 25.50
CA ARG A 322 -10.83 33.20 26.12
C ARG A 322 -10.72 31.84 25.42
N GLY A 323 -11.85 31.25 25.06
CA GLY A 323 -11.87 29.97 24.36
C GLY A 323 -11.34 30.05 22.93
N ALA A 324 -11.64 31.14 22.23
CA ALA A 324 -11.10 31.40 20.90
C ALA A 324 -9.57 31.56 20.93
N LEU A 325 -9.04 32.27 21.94
CA LEU A 325 -7.60 32.44 22.14
C LEU A 325 -6.87 31.13 22.44
N GLU A 326 -7.44 30.26 23.28
CA GLU A 326 -6.87 28.95 23.57
C GLU A 326 -6.77 28.10 22.30
N THR A 327 -7.87 27.99 21.57
CA THR A 327 -7.94 27.26 20.30
C THR A 327 -6.98 27.83 19.26
N ALA A 328 -6.89 29.17 19.16
CA ALA A 328 -5.96 29.85 18.27
C ALA A 328 -4.50 29.52 18.60
N ARG A 329 -4.12 29.49 19.89
CA ARG A 329 -2.75 29.16 20.32
C ARG A 329 -2.36 27.74 19.91
N VAL A 330 -3.27 26.78 20.05
CA VAL A 330 -3.04 25.37 19.64
C VAL A 330 -2.77 25.28 18.14
N LEU A 331 -3.63 25.89 17.32
CA LEU A 331 -3.50 25.86 15.87
C LEU A 331 -2.30 26.66 15.36
N HIS A 332 -2.02 27.82 15.96
CA HIS A 332 -0.86 28.65 15.64
C HIS A 332 0.46 27.95 15.97
N ALA A 333 0.52 27.24 17.10
CA ALA A 333 1.68 26.45 17.48
C ALA A 333 1.96 25.30 16.50
N ALA A 334 0.89 24.75 15.89
CA ALA A 334 0.95 23.75 14.84
C ALA A 334 1.18 24.32 13.42
N GLY A 335 1.43 25.63 13.29
CA GLY A 335 1.77 26.28 12.02
C GLY A 335 0.59 26.54 11.08
N ARG A 336 -0.65 26.61 11.58
CA ARG A 336 -1.84 26.91 10.76
C ARG A 336 -2.07 28.42 10.63
N ASP A 337 -2.55 28.89 9.46
CA ASP A 337 -3.04 30.27 9.29
C ASP A 337 -4.37 30.41 10.04
N VAL A 338 -4.28 30.85 11.30
CA VAL A 338 -5.42 31.04 12.19
C VAL A 338 -5.73 32.51 12.41
N ARG A 339 -7.00 32.86 12.27
CA ARG A 339 -7.55 34.19 12.52
C ARG A 339 -8.63 34.14 13.59
N LEU A 340 -8.74 35.20 14.39
CA LEU A 340 -9.81 35.39 15.35
C LEU A 340 -10.73 36.51 14.85
N ALA A 341 -12.02 36.21 14.75
CA ALA A 341 -13.05 37.21 14.49
C ALA A 341 -13.75 37.59 15.80
N THR A 342 -14.10 38.86 15.93
CA THR A 342 -14.93 39.35 17.04
C THR A 342 -16.24 39.85 16.46
N ILE A 343 -17.36 39.40 17.03
CA ILE A 343 -18.68 39.85 16.62
C ILE A 343 -18.93 41.23 17.25
N PRO A 344 -19.22 42.28 16.46
CA PRO A 344 -19.58 43.57 17.02
C PRO A 344 -20.84 43.45 17.87
N ARG A 345 -20.74 43.82 19.15
CA ARG A 345 -21.86 43.73 20.08
C ARG A 345 -22.55 45.09 20.22
N PRO A 346 -23.86 45.19 19.90
CA PRO A 346 -24.61 46.44 20.10
C PRO A 346 -24.65 46.85 21.57
N GLU A 347 -24.80 48.15 21.82
CA GLU A 347 -24.91 48.70 23.17
C GLU A 347 -26.16 48.14 23.89
N GLY A 348 -25.98 47.67 25.13
CA GLY A 348 -27.06 47.07 25.92
C GLY A 348 -27.34 45.58 25.65
N VAL A 349 -26.66 44.94 24.70
CA VAL A 349 -26.80 43.50 24.42
C VAL A 349 -25.78 42.70 25.21
N ALA A 350 -26.23 41.83 26.12
CA ALA A 350 -25.36 41.04 27.00
C ALA A 350 -24.54 39.98 26.24
N LYS A 351 -25.09 39.39 25.18
CA LYS A 351 -24.46 38.34 24.38
C LYS A 351 -24.96 38.38 22.93
N ILE A 352 -24.05 38.19 21.98
CA ILE A 352 -24.35 37.99 20.57
C ILE A 352 -23.52 36.82 20.02
N ASP A 353 -24.15 35.96 19.23
CA ASP A 353 -23.51 34.78 18.63
C ASP A 353 -23.57 34.80 17.09
N VAL A 354 -23.02 33.78 16.42
CA VAL A 354 -22.99 33.73 14.95
C VAL A 354 -24.39 33.55 14.39
N ASN A 355 -25.22 32.78 15.08
CA ASN A 355 -26.61 32.58 14.68
C ASN A 355 -27.40 33.90 14.68
N ASP A 356 -27.22 34.75 15.68
CA ASP A 356 -27.84 36.09 15.74
C ASP A 356 -27.39 36.98 14.58
N VAL A 357 -26.10 36.98 14.24
CA VAL A 357 -25.56 37.75 13.10
C VAL A 357 -26.16 37.28 11.78
N VAL A 358 -26.21 35.97 11.55
CA VAL A 358 -26.78 35.40 10.31
C VAL A 358 -28.28 35.69 10.23
N ARG A 359 -29.01 35.66 11.36
CA ARG A 359 -30.43 36.01 11.40
C ARG A 359 -30.69 37.47 11.06
N ALA A 360 -29.90 38.38 11.62
CA ALA A 360 -30.10 39.82 11.44
C ALA A 360 -29.58 40.35 10.09
N HIS A 361 -28.46 39.80 9.61
CA HIS A 361 -27.68 40.38 8.50
C HIS A 361 -27.31 39.37 7.41
N GLY A 362 -27.79 38.13 7.50
CA GLY A 362 -27.56 37.09 6.50
C GLY A 362 -26.09 36.71 6.31
N ALA A 363 -25.79 36.13 5.15
CA ALA A 363 -24.45 35.71 4.79
C ALA A 363 -23.45 36.87 4.67
N GLU A 364 -23.92 38.07 4.27
CA GLU A 364 -23.08 39.27 4.17
C GLU A 364 -22.60 39.75 5.53
N GLY A 365 -23.47 39.72 6.55
CA GLY A 365 -23.08 40.05 7.93
C GLY A 365 -21.98 39.13 8.45
N LEU A 366 -22.15 37.81 8.27
CA LEU A 366 -21.12 36.85 8.68
C LEU A 366 -19.83 37.00 7.85
N ARG A 367 -19.94 37.28 6.55
CA ARG A 367 -18.77 37.59 5.70
C ARG A 367 -18.01 38.79 6.24
N ALA A 368 -18.69 39.87 6.61
CA ALA A 368 -18.04 41.05 7.18
C ALA A 368 -17.29 40.74 8.49
N VAL A 369 -17.86 39.89 9.35
CA VAL A 369 -17.18 39.41 10.57
C VAL A 369 -15.93 38.59 10.23
N VAL A 370 -16.02 37.68 9.26
CA VAL A 370 -14.90 36.84 8.80
C VAL A 370 -13.80 37.66 8.12
N ASP A 371 -14.17 38.64 7.29
CA ASP A 371 -13.22 39.51 6.59
C ASP A 371 -12.48 40.45 7.55
N ALA A 372 -13.12 40.82 8.67
CA ALA A 372 -12.51 41.59 9.75
C ALA A 372 -11.63 40.75 10.70
N ALA A 373 -11.52 39.43 10.48
CA ALA A 373 -10.77 38.54 11.36
C ALA A 373 -9.26 38.82 11.36
N LYS A 374 -8.65 38.81 12.54
CA LYS A 374 -7.28 39.26 12.77
C LYS A 374 -6.35 38.10 13.04
N SER A 375 -5.08 38.23 12.67
CA SER A 375 -4.07 37.25 13.08
C SER A 375 -3.96 37.21 14.61
N LEU A 376 -3.58 36.07 15.19
CA LEU A 376 -3.40 35.94 16.63
C LEU A 376 -2.51 37.06 17.22
N PRO A 377 -1.33 37.39 16.65
CA PRO A 377 -0.51 38.49 17.15
C PRO A 377 -1.22 39.86 17.11
N THR A 378 -1.89 40.19 16.00
CA THR A 378 -2.64 41.46 15.87
C THR A 378 -3.76 41.55 16.90
N PHE A 379 -4.49 40.44 17.08
CA PHE A 379 -5.57 40.36 18.05
C PHE A 379 -5.07 40.61 19.47
N LEU A 380 -3.95 40.00 19.86
CA LEU A 380 -3.33 40.19 21.18
C LEU A 380 -2.91 41.66 21.42
N VAL A 381 -2.36 42.35 20.41
CA VAL A 381 -1.95 43.75 20.51
C VAL A 381 -3.14 44.67 20.82
N GLU A 382 -4.28 44.45 20.18
CA GLU A 382 -5.46 45.32 20.34
C GLU A 382 -6.11 45.20 21.72
N ARG A 383 -5.86 44.09 22.45
CA ARG A 383 -6.36 43.90 23.82
C ARG A 383 -5.50 44.57 24.88
N ILE A 384 -4.31 45.06 24.51
CA ILE A 384 -3.47 45.82 25.41
C ILE A 384 -4.02 47.26 25.51
N PRO A 385 -4.31 47.78 26.72
CA PRO A 385 -4.83 49.13 26.90
C PRO A 385 -3.94 50.19 26.24
N LYS A 386 -4.53 51.11 25.47
CA LYS A 386 -3.79 52.17 24.75
C LYS A 386 -3.01 53.10 25.69
N ASN A 387 -3.47 53.24 26.93
CA ASN A 387 -2.91 54.07 27.98
C ASN A 387 -2.07 53.29 29.00
N ILE A 388 -1.64 52.05 28.67
CA ILE A 388 -0.79 51.25 29.55
C ILE A 388 0.51 51.98 29.88
N ASP A 389 1.00 51.83 31.11
CA ASP A 389 2.30 52.37 31.52
C ASP A 389 3.41 51.75 30.65
N ARG A 390 4.36 52.58 30.20
CA ARG A 390 5.50 52.13 29.37
C ARG A 390 6.32 51.00 30.02
N ARG A 391 6.37 50.94 31.36
CA ARG A 391 7.07 49.88 32.11
C ARG A 391 6.34 48.54 32.05
N GLU A 392 5.02 48.56 31.95
CA GLU A 392 4.17 47.36 31.87
C GLU A 392 3.96 46.88 30.42
N LEU A 393 4.09 47.79 29.45
CA LEU A 393 3.96 47.49 28.02
C LEU A 393 4.90 46.37 27.55
N VAL A 394 6.14 46.32 28.06
CA VAL A 394 7.12 45.28 27.71
C VAL A 394 6.60 43.90 28.09
N GLY A 395 6.07 43.73 29.31
CA GLY A 395 5.47 42.47 29.75
C GLY A 395 4.23 42.09 28.94
N ALA A 396 3.37 43.08 28.65
CA ALA A 396 2.15 42.88 27.86
C ALA A 396 2.44 42.47 26.40
N LEU A 397 3.56 42.91 25.82
CA LEU A 397 3.98 42.53 24.47
C LEU A 397 4.62 41.14 24.38
N ARG A 398 4.98 40.49 25.50
CA ARG A 398 5.59 39.15 25.50
C ARG A 398 4.80 38.09 24.70
N PRO A 399 3.50 37.85 24.95
CA PRO A 399 2.71 36.90 24.16
C PRO A 399 2.55 37.31 22.69
N VAL A 400 2.61 38.61 22.39
CA VAL A 400 2.59 39.12 21.01
C VAL A 400 3.86 38.71 20.28
N VAL A 401 5.03 38.90 20.91
CA VAL A 401 6.33 38.55 20.33
C VAL A 401 6.45 37.04 20.10
N GLU A 402 6.00 36.22 21.06
CA GLU A 402 5.98 34.76 20.92
C GLU A 402 5.14 34.30 19.72
N ALA A 403 3.98 34.91 19.50
CA ALA A 403 3.13 34.61 18.37
C ALA A 403 3.70 35.16 17.05
N MET A 404 4.30 36.35 17.06
CA MET A 404 4.93 37.02 15.91
C MET A 404 6.12 36.24 15.33
N GLN A 405 6.90 35.53 16.15
CA GLN A 405 8.09 34.79 15.70
C GLN A 405 7.82 33.71 14.62
N ARG A 406 6.57 33.25 14.49
CA ARG A 406 6.17 32.25 13.48
C ARG A 406 5.65 32.87 12.17
N GLN A 407 5.58 34.20 12.09
CA GLN A 407 5.11 34.92 10.91
C GLN A 407 6.25 35.26 9.95
N SER A 408 5.92 35.50 8.69
CA SER A 408 6.88 35.94 7.66
C SER A 408 7.46 37.33 7.97
N PRO A 409 8.64 37.70 7.43
CA PRO A 409 9.24 39.02 7.66
C PRO A 409 8.31 40.19 7.29
N ILE A 410 7.44 40.02 6.30
CA ILE A 410 6.46 41.01 5.85
C ILE A 410 5.39 41.21 6.93
N GLU A 411 4.76 40.13 7.38
CA GLU A 411 3.73 40.16 8.44
C GLU A 411 4.29 40.70 9.76
N GLN A 412 5.54 40.36 10.10
CA GLN A 412 6.22 40.94 11.27
C GLN A 412 6.41 42.46 11.12
N SER A 413 6.72 42.94 9.92
CA SER A 413 6.87 44.38 9.65
C SER A 413 5.53 45.11 9.78
N GLU A 414 4.44 44.52 9.27
CA GLU A 414 3.08 45.05 9.41
C GLU A 414 2.66 45.11 10.89
N LEU A 415 2.88 44.04 11.65
CA LEU A 415 2.55 44.01 13.07
C LEU A 415 3.34 45.05 13.87
N LYS A 416 4.63 45.24 13.56
CA LYS A 416 5.44 46.30 14.17
C LYS A 416 4.89 47.69 13.87
N ALA A 417 4.37 47.93 12.67
CA ALA A 417 3.71 49.19 12.35
C ALA A 417 2.43 49.39 13.18
N VAL A 418 1.62 48.34 13.37
CA VAL A 418 0.42 48.36 14.23
C VAL A 418 0.78 48.70 15.69
N ILE A 419 1.78 48.02 16.26
CA ILE A 419 2.24 48.28 17.63
C ILE A 419 2.76 49.72 17.76
N GLY A 420 3.59 50.17 16.81
CA GLY A 420 4.15 51.52 16.81
C GLY A 420 3.08 52.61 16.77
N ALA A 421 2.04 52.41 15.95
CA ALA A 421 0.91 53.34 15.85
C ALA A 421 0.04 53.35 17.11
N GLN A 422 -0.31 52.18 17.66
CA GLN A 422 -1.22 52.07 18.81
C GLN A 422 -0.65 52.70 20.09
N PHE A 423 0.65 52.53 20.33
CA PHE A 423 1.32 53.04 21.54
C PHE A 423 2.16 54.30 21.29
N SER A 424 2.08 54.89 20.09
CA SER A 424 2.82 56.09 19.71
C SER A 424 4.34 55.96 19.96
N LEU A 425 4.91 54.81 19.57
CA LEU A 425 6.34 54.51 19.73
C LEU A 425 7.11 54.82 18.46
N ALA A 426 8.25 55.50 18.59
CA ALA A 426 9.17 55.68 17.47
C ALA A 426 9.75 54.31 17.03
N LYS A 427 9.95 54.12 15.72
CA LYS A 427 10.46 52.85 15.14
C LYS A 427 11.71 52.32 15.84
N ARG A 428 12.63 53.21 16.23
CA ARG A 428 13.87 52.87 16.94
C ARG A 428 13.60 52.35 18.36
N GLU A 429 12.69 53.00 19.09
CA GLU A 429 12.30 52.61 20.45
C GLU A 429 11.59 51.25 20.45
N LEU A 430 10.65 51.04 19.52
CA LEU A 430 9.94 49.77 19.36
C LEU A 430 10.91 48.61 19.07
N ASN A 431 11.81 48.79 18.10
CA ASN A 431 12.80 47.75 17.77
C ASN A 431 13.72 47.43 18.96
N GLN A 432 14.06 48.42 19.79
CA GLN A 432 14.88 48.20 20.98
C GLN A 432 14.14 47.36 22.03
N GLN A 433 12.87 47.67 22.32
CA GLN A 433 12.06 46.90 23.27
C GLN A 433 11.80 45.47 22.78
N LEU A 434 11.45 45.30 21.51
CA LEU A 434 11.24 43.98 20.91
C LEU A 434 12.52 43.14 20.91
N ALA A 435 13.70 43.74 20.73
CA ALA A 435 14.97 43.05 20.79
C ALA A 435 15.37 42.62 22.22
N VAL A 436 14.86 43.30 23.26
CA VAL A 436 15.02 42.85 24.66
C VAL A 436 14.15 41.63 24.91
N LEU A 437 12.86 41.70 24.60
CA LEU A 437 11.92 40.58 24.73
C LEU A 437 12.33 39.35 23.92
N ASP A 438 12.79 39.53 22.68
CA ASP A 438 13.26 38.44 21.83
C ASP A 438 14.54 37.77 22.40
N ARG A 439 15.39 38.52 23.13
CA ARG A 439 16.52 37.96 23.87
C ARG A 439 16.08 37.22 25.13
N GLU A 440 15.12 37.75 25.88
CA GLU A 440 14.56 37.11 27.08
C GLU A 440 13.82 35.82 26.72
N LEU A 441 12.95 35.83 25.70
CA LEU A 441 12.24 34.64 25.23
C LEU A 441 13.19 33.56 24.70
N ARG A 442 14.29 33.95 24.04
CA ARG A 442 15.34 32.99 23.66
C ARG A 442 16.05 32.41 24.88
N ARG A 443 16.31 33.21 25.92
CA ARG A 443 16.90 32.73 27.20
C ARG A 443 15.94 31.83 27.96
N ASP A 444 14.66 32.15 28.02
CA ASP A 444 13.64 31.34 28.71
C ASP A 444 13.40 30.02 27.99
N ARG A 445 13.31 30.01 26.65
CA ARG A 445 13.26 28.77 25.88
C ARG A 445 14.53 27.95 26.01
N ALA A 446 15.70 28.61 26.08
CA ALA A 446 16.96 27.94 26.37
C ALA A 446 17.01 27.38 27.79
N ARG A 447 16.37 28.02 28.79
CA ARG A 447 16.22 27.51 30.16
C ARG A 447 15.21 26.36 30.25
N GLU A 448 14.05 26.45 29.61
CA GLU A 448 13.08 25.35 29.50
C GLU A 448 13.65 24.15 28.72
N HIS A 449 14.51 24.39 27.73
CA HIS A 449 15.26 23.33 27.05
C HIS A 449 16.49 22.85 27.85
N ALA A 450 17.08 23.69 28.72
CA ALA A 450 18.18 23.31 29.60
C ALA A 450 17.73 22.51 30.84
N ASP A 451 16.45 22.62 31.23
CA ASP A 451 15.81 21.74 32.23
C ASP A 451 15.42 20.37 31.66
N LYS A 452 15.61 20.14 30.35
CA LYS A 452 15.74 18.78 29.81
C LYS A 452 17.22 18.40 29.86
N PRO A 453 17.57 17.19 30.33
CA PRO A 453 18.96 16.84 30.58
C PRO A 453 19.77 16.87 29.27
N VAL A 454 20.60 17.90 29.08
CA VAL A 454 21.69 17.90 28.11
C VAL A 454 22.85 17.12 28.72
N GLY A 455 23.35 16.11 28.00
CA GLY A 455 24.50 15.30 28.42
C GLY A 455 24.32 13.79 28.34
N ALA A 456 23.17 13.28 27.91
CA ALA A 456 22.96 11.83 27.72
C ALA A 456 23.26 11.34 26.29
N LYS A 457 23.34 12.24 25.29
CA LYS A 457 23.52 11.89 23.86
C LYS A 457 24.75 12.57 23.27
N PRO A 458 25.29 12.06 22.14
CA PRO A 458 26.36 12.73 21.42
C PRO A 458 25.96 14.13 20.95
N GLY A 459 26.80 15.13 21.23
CA GLY A 459 26.58 16.52 20.82
C GLY A 459 27.07 16.82 19.39
N ILE A 460 26.22 17.42 18.55
CA ILE A 460 26.55 17.86 17.20
C ILE A 460 26.51 19.40 17.14
N ILE A 461 27.65 20.02 16.81
CA ILE A 461 27.76 21.48 16.71
C ILE A 461 27.42 21.92 15.28
N VAL A 462 26.39 22.74 15.12
CA VAL A 462 25.83 23.10 13.80
C VAL A 462 26.57 24.25 13.12
N ASN A 463 27.15 25.17 13.89
CA ASN A 463 27.83 26.37 13.36
C ASN A 463 29.36 26.30 13.55
N ASP A 464 30.06 27.22 12.87
CA ASP A 464 31.52 27.33 12.86
C ASP A 464 32.22 26.05 12.37
N ARG A 465 31.56 25.30 11.49
CA ARG A 465 32.04 24.07 10.85
C ARG A 465 31.68 24.02 9.38
N GLN A 466 32.45 23.27 8.60
CA GLN A 466 32.08 23.02 7.21
C GLN A 466 30.86 22.11 7.12
N ARG A 467 30.09 22.27 6.05
CA ARG A 467 28.87 21.49 5.82
C ARG A 467 29.16 19.98 5.73
N SER A 468 30.28 19.62 5.11
CA SER A 468 30.79 18.26 5.00
C SER A 468 31.05 17.62 6.38
N GLU A 469 31.70 18.35 7.28
CA GLU A 469 31.98 17.88 8.65
C GLU A 469 30.70 17.65 9.45
N LEU A 470 29.68 18.50 9.27
CA LEU A 470 28.39 18.34 9.91
C LEU A 470 27.68 17.07 9.42
N ILE A 471 27.68 16.82 8.11
CA ILE A 471 27.10 15.61 7.50
C ILE A 471 27.84 14.37 7.99
N GLU A 472 29.17 14.39 8.00
CA GLU A 472 30.00 13.27 8.46
C GLU A 472 29.74 12.95 9.94
N GLN A 473 29.70 13.98 10.81
CA GLN A 473 29.40 13.78 12.22
C GLN A 473 27.97 13.24 12.43
N SER A 474 27.00 13.77 11.68
CA SER A 474 25.60 13.31 11.74
C SER A 474 25.47 11.85 11.29
N SER A 475 26.16 11.49 10.22
CA SER A 475 26.28 10.14 9.69
C SER A 475 26.89 9.18 10.71
N ALA A 476 27.98 9.58 11.39
CA ALA A 476 28.63 8.79 12.43
C ALA A 476 27.71 8.55 13.64
N VAL A 477 27.01 9.58 14.12
CA VAL A 477 26.07 9.43 15.25
C VAL A 477 24.89 8.55 14.87
N LEU A 478 24.30 8.76 13.70
CA LEU A 478 23.19 7.95 13.18
C LEU A 478 23.57 6.47 13.07
N THR A 479 24.73 6.19 12.49
CA THR A 479 25.20 4.81 12.25
C THR A 479 25.62 4.12 13.54
N ALA A 480 26.27 4.82 14.48
CA ALA A 480 26.60 4.29 15.80
C ALA A 480 25.34 3.98 16.62
N ALA A 481 24.37 4.89 16.65
CA ALA A 481 23.08 4.66 17.34
C ALA A 481 22.31 3.50 16.71
N ASN A 482 22.33 3.39 15.38
CA ASN A 482 21.69 2.28 14.68
C ASN A 482 22.38 0.93 14.97
N ALA A 483 23.72 0.88 14.98
CA ALA A 483 24.48 -0.32 15.31
C ALA A 483 24.17 -0.79 16.73
N ALA A 484 24.20 0.11 17.72
CA ALA A 484 23.83 -0.20 19.09
C ALA A 484 22.41 -0.77 19.19
N ARG A 485 21.44 -0.20 18.45
CA ARG A 485 20.07 -0.72 18.41
C ARG A 485 19.95 -2.10 17.75
N ILE A 486 20.75 -2.38 16.71
CA ILE A 486 20.80 -3.71 16.09
C ILE A 486 21.33 -4.73 17.09
N ASP A 487 22.36 -4.38 17.86
CA ASP A 487 22.94 -5.25 18.88
C ASP A 487 21.96 -5.46 20.07
N GLU A 488 21.31 -4.40 20.53
CA GLU A 488 20.27 -4.44 21.58
C GLU A 488 19.05 -5.26 21.18
N ALA A 489 18.67 -5.23 19.89
CA ALA A 489 17.53 -5.95 19.38
C ALA A 489 17.65 -7.47 19.56
N LYS A 490 18.87 -8.03 19.64
CA LYS A 490 19.13 -9.48 19.80
C LYS A 490 18.23 -10.37 18.90
N GLY A 491 17.98 -9.91 17.67
CA GLY A 491 17.14 -10.60 16.68
C GLY A 491 15.64 -10.25 16.66
N ALA A 492 15.15 -9.50 17.64
CA ALA A 492 13.78 -8.98 17.67
C ALA A 492 13.73 -7.52 17.20
N VAL A 493 13.09 -7.27 16.05
CA VAL A 493 12.91 -5.90 15.55
C VAL A 493 12.05 -5.11 16.55
N PRO A 494 12.55 -3.98 17.10
CA PRO A 494 11.85 -3.22 18.12
C PRO A 494 10.58 -2.55 17.55
N VAL A 495 9.58 -2.36 18.42
CA VAL A 495 8.36 -1.62 18.06
C VAL A 495 8.66 -0.13 18.02
N GLY A 496 8.11 0.56 17.02
CA GLY A 496 8.25 2.01 16.86
C GLY A 496 9.41 2.43 15.97
N LEU A 497 10.58 2.75 16.54
CA LEU A 497 11.69 3.33 15.77
C LEU A 497 12.39 2.29 14.87
N PRO A 498 12.57 2.58 13.57
CA PRO A 498 13.14 1.64 12.61
C PRO A 498 14.63 1.38 12.86
N LEU A 499 15.07 0.16 12.53
CA LEU A 499 16.48 -0.17 12.30
C LEU A 499 16.82 0.18 10.85
N LEU A 500 17.94 0.87 10.63
CA LEU A 500 18.30 1.42 9.33
C LEU A 500 19.24 0.49 8.56
N PHE A 501 18.94 0.33 7.28
CA PHE A 501 19.73 -0.45 6.32
C PHE A 501 19.77 0.27 4.98
N VAL A 502 20.59 -0.24 4.06
CA VAL A 502 20.61 0.18 2.67
C VAL A 502 20.02 -0.91 1.77
N ARG A 503 19.09 -0.54 0.89
CA ARG A 503 18.56 -1.43 -0.15
C ARG A 503 18.47 -0.67 -1.45
N GLY A 504 19.08 -1.21 -2.51
CA GLY A 504 19.06 -0.58 -3.83
C GLY A 504 19.60 0.86 -3.85
N GLY A 505 20.59 1.15 -2.98
CA GLY A 505 21.18 2.49 -2.84
C GLY A 505 20.32 3.50 -2.07
N ARG A 506 19.32 3.05 -1.30
CA ARG A 506 18.43 3.89 -0.50
C ARG A 506 18.42 3.45 0.95
N VAL A 507 18.26 4.42 1.86
CA VAL A 507 18.04 4.11 3.27
C VAL A 507 16.63 3.55 3.44
N VAL A 508 16.55 2.34 3.96
CA VAL A 508 15.30 1.67 4.33
C VAL A 508 15.26 1.42 5.83
N GLY A 509 14.05 1.46 6.37
CA GLY A 509 13.77 1.17 7.77
C GLY A 509 13.16 -0.20 7.90
N LEU A 510 13.73 -1.03 8.76
CA LEU A 510 13.13 -2.27 9.23
C LEU A 510 12.37 -1.96 10.53
N LEU A 511 11.04 -2.04 10.49
CA LEU A 511 10.17 -1.71 11.63
C LEU A 511 9.09 -2.76 11.86
N ARG A 512 8.50 -2.70 13.05
CA ARG A 512 7.33 -3.46 13.45
C ARG A 512 6.36 -2.52 14.16
N ASP A 513 5.08 -2.53 13.78
CA ASP A 513 4.08 -1.61 14.32
C ASP A 513 3.53 -2.08 15.68
N LYS A 514 3.43 -3.41 15.88
CA LYS A 514 2.93 -4.02 17.12
C LYS A 514 3.71 -5.28 17.50
N GLU A 515 3.71 -5.62 18.78
CA GLU A 515 4.23 -6.91 19.24
C GLU A 515 3.52 -8.08 18.52
N GLY A 516 4.30 -9.03 18.02
CA GLY A 516 3.81 -10.22 17.30
C GLY A 516 3.65 -10.06 15.78
N GLU A 517 3.83 -8.85 15.21
CA GLU A 517 3.80 -8.67 13.75
C GLU A 517 5.15 -9.00 13.07
N VAL A 518 5.08 -9.45 11.81
CA VAL A 518 6.28 -9.68 10.99
C VAL A 518 6.89 -8.32 10.59
N PRO A 519 8.20 -8.11 10.80
CA PRO A 519 8.88 -6.87 10.42
C PRO A 519 8.75 -6.56 8.93
N ARG A 520 8.66 -5.27 8.61
CA ARG A 520 8.55 -4.77 7.23
C ARG A 520 9.66 -3.78 6.91
N MET A 521 10.09 -3.80 5.65
CA MET A 521 11.03 -2.81 5.10
C MET A 521 10.25 -1.70 4.40
N ASN A 522 10.50 -0.45 4.79
CA ASN A 522 9.93 0.73 4.15
C ASN A 522 11.02 1.72 3.75
N ASP A 523 10.81 2.47 2.67
CA ASP A 523 11.64 3.62 2.32
C ASP A 523 11.52 4.71 3.40
N LEU A 524 12.64 5.30 3.81
CA LEU A 524 12.61 6.48 4.68
C LEU A 524 12.44 7.78 3.87
N ASN A 525 11.66 8.70 4.42
CA ASN A 525 11.57 10.08 3.95
C ASN A 525 12.35 11.07 4.83
N ALA A 526 12.53 12.30 4.35
CA ALA A 526 13.33 13.33 5.03
C ALA A 526 12.79 13.70 6.43
N THR A 527 11.48 13.63 6.64
CA THR A 527 10.84 13.92 7.93
C THR A 527 11.14 12.82 8.94
N GLU A 528 11.09 11.56 8.51
CA GLU A 528 11.44 10.41 9.35
C GLU A 528 12.93 10.42 9.71
N MET A 529 13.79 10.68 8.74
CA MET A 529 15.24 10.84 8.95
C MET A 529 15.53 12.00 9.92
N TYR A 530 14.87 13.14 9.76
CA TYR A 530 14.95 14.26 10.69
C TYR A 530 14.55 13.86 12.11
N GLY A 531 13.44 13.13 12.25
CA GLY A 531 12.97 12.62 13.53
C GLY A 531 13.96 11.68 14.22
N LEU A 532 14.69 10.86 13.45
CA LEU A 532 15.74 9.99 13.98
C LEU A 532 16.97 10.79 14.45
N LEU A 533 17.42 11.77 13.66
CA LEU A 533 18.55 12.63 14.03
C LEU A 533 18.31 13.42 15.32
N VAL A 534 17.09 13.93 15.53
CA VAL A 534 16.70 14.60 16.79
C VAL A 534 16.69 13.64 17.98
N ARG A 535 16.42 12.35 17.74
CA ARG A 535 16.39 11.34 18.81
C ARG A 535 17.79 10.84 19.17
N TYR A 536 18.71 10.77 18.22
CA TYR A 536 20.03 10.18 18.42
C TYR A 536 21.14 11.16 18.80
N ALA A 537 20.96 12.47 18.62
CA ALA A 537 21.97 13.48 18.94
C ALA A 537 21.39 14.69 19.67
N ASP A 538 22.23 15.33 20.48
CA ASP A 538 21.97 16.66 21.03
C ASP A 538 22.52 17.69 20.03
N TRP A 539 21.65 18.50 19.43
CA TRP A 539 22.04 19.47 18.41
C TRP A 539 22.33 20.83 19.07
N LEU A 540 23.53 21.35 18.88
CA LEU A 540 24.07 22.49 19.63
C LEU A 540 24.60 23.58 18.70
N ARG A 541 24.48 24.83 19.12
CA ARG A 541 25.08 26.00 18.49
C ARG A 541 26.11 26.60 19.43
N ARG A 542 27.37 26.64 19.01
CA ARG A 542 28.48 27.25 19.75
C ARG A 542 28.36 28.78 19.69
N ARG A 543 28.56 29.46 20.81
CA ARG A 543 28.53 30.93 20.89
C ARG A 543 29.70 31.42 21.74
N ALA A 544 30.46 32.37 21.19
CA ALA A 544 31.46 33.09 21.97
C ALA A 544 30.78 34.20 22.79
N THR A 545 31.15 34.30 24.06
CA THR A 545 30.69 35.29 25.03
C THR A 545 31.91 35.91 25.73
N GLU A 546 31.74 37.05 26.39
CA GLU A 546 32.82 37.73 27.13
C GLU A 546 33.43 36.84 28.23
N ASP A 547 32.63 35.91 28.78
CA ASP A 547 33.03 34.96 29.84
C ASP A 547 33.47 33.57 29.31
N GLY A 548 33.57 33.37 27.98
CA GLY A 548 33.98 32.10 27.37
C GLY A 548 33.04 31.57 26.27
N VAL A 549 32.99 30.26 26.07
CA VAL A 549 32.17 29.61 25.03
C VAL A 549 30.91 28.98 25.65
N THR A 550 29.73 29.31 25.14
CA THR A 550 28.46 28.67 25.52
C THR A 550 27.89 27.83 24.37
N TYR A 551 27.01 26.88 24.69
CA TYR A 551 26.32 26.02 23.72
C TYR A 551 24.80 26.17 23.86
N ASP A 552 24.14 26.67 22.83
CA ASP A 552 22.68 26.83 22.77
C ASP A 552 22.07 25.61 22.07
N ALA A 553 21.00 25.01 22.61
CA ALA A 553 20.28 23.93 21.93
C ALA A 553 19.66 24.41 20.61
N THR A 554 19.72 23.57 19.57
CA THR A 554 19.17 23.81 18.24
C THR A 554 18.62 22.50 17.65
N THR A 555 18.19 22.52 16.38
CA THR A 555 17.73 21.35 15.62
C THR A 555 18.65 21.03 14.44
N PRO A 556 18.60 19.81 13.87
CA PRO A 556 19.27 19.51 12.61
C PRO A 556 18.86 20.49 11.51
N PRO A 557 19.80 21.02 10.71
CA PRO A 557 19.43 21.71 9.48
C PRO A 557 18.69 20.77 8.51
N PHE A 558 17.63 21.25 7.85
CA PHE A 558 16.73 20.44 7.00
C PHE A 558 17.42 19.73 5.82
N ASP A 559 18.55 20.26 5.38
CA ASP A 559 19.38 19.70 4.33
C ASP A 559 20.28 18.54 4.80
N VAL A 560 20.52 18.34 6.11
CA VAL A 560 21.23 17.14 6.61
C VAL A 560 20.41 15.86 6.35
N PRO A 561 19.13 15.74 6.76
CA PRO A 561 18.32 14.56 6.44
C PRO A 561 18.22 14.27 4.94
N GLN A 562 18.11 15.31 4.10
CA GLN A 562 18.02 15.16 2.65
C GLN A 562 19.33 14.59 2.08
N ASP A 563 20.47 15.11 2.53
CA ASP A 563 21.79 14.64 2.12
C ASP A 563 22.01 13.17 2.50
N LEU A 564 21.73 12.79 3.76
CA LEU A 564 21.87 11.40 4.22
C LEU A 564 20.95 10.40 3.50
N LEU A 565 19.83 10.85 2.95
CA LEU A 565 18.95 10.02 2.11
C LEU A 565 19.42 9.97 0.64
N ALA A 566 19.97 11.07 0.14
CA ALA A 566 20.53 11.13 -1.21
C ALA A 566 21.82 10.29 -1.32
N PHE A 567 22.67 10.37 -0.28
CA PHE A 567 23.95 9.71 -0.11
C PHE A 567 23.95 8.90 1.20
N PRO A 568 23.38 7.69 1.19
CA PRO A 568 23.33 6.84 2.37
C PRO A 568 24.70 6.64 3.03
N PRO A 569 24.80 6.71 4.37
CA PRO A 569 26.03 6.43 5.09
C PRO A 569 26.63 5.07 4.72
N LYS A 570 27.93 5.04 4.38
CA LYS A 570 28.65 3.80 4.02
C LYS A 570 28.68 2.74 5.13
N ALA A 571 28.55 3.17 6.39
CA ALA A 571 28.54 2.26 7.55
C ALA A 571 27.18 1.56 7.76
N LEU A 572 26.12 1.97 7.06
CA LEU A 572 24.86 1.22 7.06
C LEU A 572 25.02 -0.07 6.25
N SER A 573 24.60 -1.18 6.84
CA SER A 573 24.63 -2.49 6.17
C SER A 573 23.54 -2.63 5.12
N SER A 574 23.79 -3.48 4.11
CA SER A 574 22.79 -3.82 3.10
C SER A 574 21.74 -4.79 3.63
N LEU A 575 20.49 -4.68 3.17
CA LEU A 575 19.42 -5.61 3.51
C LEU A 575 18.57 -6.00 2.27
N ASP A 576 18.76 -7.24 1.82
CA ASP A 576 18.12 -7.83 0.64
C ASP A 576 16.85 -8.61 0.96
N ALA A 577 16.71 -9.13 2.18
CA ALA A 577 15.53 -9.90 2.57
C ALA A 577 15.31 -9.94 4.08
N VAL A 578 14.05 -10.03 4.46
CA VAL A 578 13.61 -10.42 5.81
C VAL A 578 12.97 -11.79 5.68
N VAL A 579 13.50 -12.78 6.40
CA VAL A 579 13.03 -14.17 6.38
C VAL A 579 12.57 -14.61 7.76
N SER A 580 11.60 -15.52 7.83
CA SER A 580 11.03 -16.01 9.09
C SER A 580 11.36 -17.47 9.44
N THR A 581 12.16 -18.12 8.60
CA THR A 581 12.64 -19.49 8.77
C THR A 581 14.15 -19.54 8.60
N PRO A 582 14.86 -20.53 9.20
CA PRO A 582 16.26 -20.75 8.92
C PRO A 582 16.50 -20.99 7.42
N VAL A 583 17.59 -20.46 6.87
CA VAL A 583 17.93 -20.58 5.44
C VAL A 583 19.41 -20.92 5.27
N PHE A 584 19.79 -21.51 4.14
CA PHE A 584 21.19 -21.76 3.84
C PHE A 584 21.86 -20.50 3.29
N ALA A 585 23.04 -20.19 3.81
CA ALA A 585 23.93 -19.16 3.27
C ALA A 585 24.62 -19.64 1.98
N ARG A 586 25.32 -18.73 1.28
CA ARG A 586 26.04 -19.06 0.03
C ARG A 586 27.12 -20.12 0.25
N ASP A 587 27.78 -20.06 1.40
CA ASP A 587 28.77 -21.03 1.83
C ASP A 587 28.17 -22.34 2.35
N GLY A 588 26.84 -22.51 2.30
CA GLY A 588 26.06 -23.67 2.77
C GLY A 588 26.06 -23.92 4.28
N SER A 589 26.50 -22.95 5.08
CA SER A 589 26.15 -22.90 6.49
C SER A 589 24.65 -22.62 6.66
N LEU A 590 24.07 -23.05 7.78
CA LEU A 590 22.65 -22.83 8.08
C LEU A 590 22.52 -21.60 8.95
N VAL A 591 21.88 -20.56 8.41
CA VAL A 591 21.53 -19.35 9.14
C VAL A 591 20.31 -19.64 9.99
N SER A 592 20.50 -19.81 11.29
CA SER A 592 19.46 -20.20 12.26
C SER A 592 19.34 -19.25 13.46
N THR A 593 20.39 -18.47 13.75
CA THR A 593 20.37 -17.47 14.83
C THR A 593 19.59 -16.22 14.41
N PRO A 594 18.56 -15.80 15.15
CA PRO A 594 17.80 -14.59 14.85
C PRO A 594 18.68 -13.32 14.79
N GLY A 595 18.36 -12.40 13.89
CA GLY A 595 19.05 -11.10 13.73
C GLY A 595 19.65 -10.85 12.36
N HIS A 596 20.52 -9.85 12.30
CA HIS A 596 21.15 -9.38 11.07
C HIS A 596 22.37 -10.23 10.71
N HIS A 597 22.41 -10.74 9.48
CA HIS A 597 23.55 -11.46 8.91
C HIS A 597 24.10 -10.66 7.73
N ALA A 598 25.09 -9.81 8.03
CA ALA A 598 25.63 -8.82 7.10
C ALA A 598 26.30 -9.43 5.85
N SER A 599 27.01 -10.55 6.01
CA SER A 599 27.65 -11.28 4.88
C SER A 599 26.63 -11.78 3.85
N GLU A 600 25.39 -11.96 4.30
CA GLU A 600 24.29 -12.38 3.47
C GLU A 600 23.35 -11.22 3.13
N SER A 601 23.46 -10.03 3.73
CA SER A 601 22.45 -8.96 3.59
C SER A 601 21.03 -9.47 3.95
N LEU A 602 20.86 -10.21 5.04
CA LEU A 602 19.54 -10.71 5.47
C LEU A 602 19.27 -10.40 6.93
N TRP A 603 17.98 -10.29 7.26
CA TRP A 603 17.49 -10.33 8.63
C TRP A 603 16.68 -11.61 8.84
N LEU A 604 17.09 -12.45 9.80
CA LEU A 604 16.32 -13.60 10.24
C LEU A 604 15.42 -13.19 11.41
N HIS A 605 14.14 -13.00 11.13
CA HIS A 605 13.10 -12.83 12.14
C HIS A 605 12.43 -14.17 12.41
N LEU A 606 13.10 -15.02 13.19
CA LEU A 606 12.65 -16.40 13.42
C LEU A 606 11.23 -16.42 14.00
N ASP A 607 10.33 -17.12 13.31
CA ASP A 607 8.95 -17.28 13.76
C ASP A 607 8.89 -18.13 15.03
N PRO A 608 8.32 -17.62 16.14
CA PRO A 608 8.26 -18.34 17.42
C PRO A 608 7.56 -19.71 17.32
N SER A 609 6.63 -19.88 16.38
CA SER A 609 5.91 -21.15 16.18
C SER A 609 6.81 -22.32 15.75
N LEU A 610 8.03 -22.03 15.27
CA LEU A 610 8.99 -23.05 14.85
C LEU A 610 9.67 -23.74 16.04
N GLY A 611 9.71 -23.09 17.21
CA GLY A 611 10.50 -23.55 18.35
C GLY A 611 11.97 -23.78 17.99
N GLU A 612 12.62 -24.68 18.72
CA GLU A 612 14.00 -25.09 18.43
C GLU A 612 14.02 -26.15 17.31
N LEU A 613 14.63 -25.79 16.17
CA LEU A 613 14.76 -26.67 15.01
C LEU A 613 16.14 -27.35 14.98
N HIS A 614 16.20 -28.63 15.33
CA HIS A 614 17.41 -29.43 15.19
C HIS A 614 17.52 -30.06 13.79
N VAL A 615 18.50 -29.61 13.00
CA VAL A 615 18.84 -30.20 11.69
C VAL A 615 20.21 -30.90 11.83
N PRO A 616 20.31 -32.23 11.64
CA PRO A 616 21.57 -32.95 11.77
C PRO A 616 22.63 -32.41 10.80
N GLU A 617 23.87 -32.19 11.25
CA GLU A 617 24.95 -31.71 10.35
C GLU A 617 25.29 -32.70 9.24
N SER A 618 25.16 -34.00 9.52
CA SER A 618 25.31 -35.10 8.56
C SER A 618 24.07 -36.00 8.61
N PRO A 619 22.98 -35.65 7.88
CA PRO A 619 21.76 -36.45 7.86
C PRO A 619 22.02 -37.87 7.35
N THR A 620 21.46 -38.85 8.05
CA THR A 620 21.53 -40.26 7.64
C THR A 620 20.57 -40.54 6.49
N ALA A 621 20.73 -41.69 5.82
CA ALA A 621 19.78 -42.15 4.81
C ALA A 621 18.34 -42.29 5.37
N ALA A 622 18.20 -42.62 6.67
CA ALA A 622 16.90 -42.69 7.35
C ALA A 622 16.29 -41.30 7.56
N ASP A 623 17.10 -40.29 7.91
CA ASP A 623 16.64 -38.90 8.04
C ASP A 623 16.13 -38.36 6.69
N VAL A 624 16.88 -38.62 5.62
CA VAL A 624 16.52 -38.23 4.24
C VAL A 624 15.23 -38.94 3.80
N ALA A 625 15.13 -40.24 4.04
CA ALA A 625 13.93 -41.02 3.70
C ALA A 625 12.69 -40.53 4.48
N GLY A 626 12.84 -40.23 5.78
CA GLY A 626 11.76 -39.70 6.61
C GLY A 626 11.32 -38.30 6.17
N ALA A 627 12.27 -37.41 5.86
CA ALA A 627 11.97 -36.08 5.33
C ALA A 627 11.24 -36.15 3.99
N ARG A 628 11.72 -37.00 3.07
CA ARG A 628 11.09 -37.25 1.77
C ARG A 628 9.67 -37.83 1.93
N GLY A 629 9.49 -38.82 2.79
CA GLY A 629 8.18 -39.44 3.06
C GLY A 629 7.17 -38.45 3.66
N LEU A 630 7.61 -37.56 4.56
CA LEU A 630 6.74 -36.51 5.08
C LEU A 630 6.23 -35.57 3.99
N LEU A 631 7.10 -35.19 3.04
CA LEU A 631 6.71 -34.27 1.96
C LEU A 631 5.87 -34.96 0.88
N LEU A 632 6.26 -36.15 0.42
CA LEU A 632 5.61 -36.82 -0.70
C LEU A 632 4.38 -37.64 -0.30
N GLU A 633 4.42 -38.30 0.87
CA GLU A 633 3.41 -39.26 1.29
C GLU A 633 2.44 -38.68 2.33
N ASN A 634 2.70 -37.49 2.86
CA ASN A 634 1.78 -36.81 3.78
C ASN A 634 1.35 -35.46 3.21
N LEU A 635 2.26 -34.50 3.05
CA LEU A 635 1.92 -33.15 2.62
C LEU A 635 1.28 -33.12 1.21
N LEU A 636 1.91 -33.79 0.24
CA LEU A 636 1.52 -33.74 -1.17
C LEU A 636 0.66 -34.93 -1.63
N PHE A 637 0.26 -35.82 -0.70
CA PHE A 637 -0.35 -37.11 -1.03
C PHE A 637 -1.66 -37.01 -1.82
N ASP A 638 -2.58 -36.14 -1.37
CA ASP A 638 -3.92 -36.03 -1.97
C ASP A 638 -3.97 -35.12 -3.21
N PHE A 639 -2.85 -34.51 -3.61
CA PHE A 639 -2.83 -33.62 -4.77
C PHE A 639 -2.75 -34.43 -6.07
N PRO A 640 -3.67 -34.20 -7.02
CA PRO A 640 -3.78 -35.03 -8.21
C PRO A 640 -2.80 -34.58 -9.30
N PHE A 641 -1.50 -34.71 -9.05
CA PHE A 641 -0.46 -34.40 -10.03
C PHE A 641 -0.60 -35.28 -11.28
N VAL A 642 -0.41 -34.68 -12.46
CA VAL A 642 -0.55 -35.39 -13.74
C VAL A 642 0.66 -36.26 -14.02
N ASP A 643 1.85 -35.71 -13.86
CA ASP A 643 3.13 -36.39 -14.07
C ASP A 643 3.98 -36.40 -12.78
N PRO A 644 4.82 -37.44 -12.55
CA PRO A 644 5.77 -37.43 -11.43
C PRO A 644 6.63 -36.16 -11.37
N SER A 645 6.98 -35.57 -12.52
CA SER A 645 7.72 -34.31 -12.60
C SER A 645 6.96 -33.11 -12.04
N ASP A 646 5.63 -33.07 -12.14
CA ASP A 646 4.82 -31.99 -11.56
C ASP A 646 4.96 -31.97 -10.03
N ARG A 647 4.91 -33.16 -9.41
CA ARG A 647 5.14 -33.30 -7.97
C ARG A 647 6.57 -32.95 -7.58
N THR A 648 7.55 -33.34 -8.38
CA THR A 648 8.97 -33.01 -8.14
C THR A 648 9.25 -31.52 -8.30
N HIS A 649 8.64 -30.84 -9.27
CA HIS A 649 8.70 -29.38 -9.39
C HIS A 649 8.02 -28.67 -8.21
N MET A 650 6.96 -29.23 -7.65
CA MET A 650 6.37 -28.70 -6.42
C MET A 650 7.32 -28.81 -5.23
N ILE A 651 8.07 -29.92 -5.10
CA ILE A 651 9.13 -30.03 -4.08
C ILE A 651 10.25 -29.03 -4.33
N ALA A 652 10.68 -28.84 -5.58
CA ALA A 652 11.67 -27.82 -5.93
C ALA A 652 11.20 -26.41 -5.53
N ALA A 653 9.92 -26.08 -5.76
CA ALA A 653 9.31 -24.82 -5.33
C ALA A 653 9.32 -24.67 -3.79
N LEU A 654 9.05 -25.75 -3.04
CA LEU A 654 9.09 -25.77 -1.57
C LEU A 654 10.50 -25.63 -1.00
N LEU A 655 11.51 -26.21 -1.66
CA LEU A 655 12.92 -26.11 -1.24
C LEU A 655 13.51 -24.73 -1.50
N LEU A 656 13.07 -24.06 -2.57
CA LEU A 656 13.72 -22.87 -3.08
C LEU A 656 13.82 -21.71 -2.08
N PRO A 657 12.80 -21.36 -1.26
CA PRO A 657 12.95 -20.32 -0.24
C PRO A 657 14.12 -20.55 0.73
N PHE A 658 14.39 -21.81 1.07
CA PHE A 658 15.45 -22.21 2.00
C PHE A 658 16.83 -22.31 1.32
N ALA A 659 16.84 -22.59 0.02
CA ALA A 659 18.04 -22.73 -0.80
C ALA A 659 18.33 -21.51 -1.69
N ARG A 660 17.53 -20.43 -1.62
CA ARG A 660 17.56 -19.32 -2.59
C ARG A 660 18.94 -18.68 -2.73
N ARG A 661 19.72 -18.66 -1.64
CA ARG A 661 21.06 -18.08 -1.60
C ARG A 661 22.16 -19.02 -2.12
N LEU A 662 21.91 -20.32 -2.14
CA LEU A 662 22.77 -21.30 -2.80
C LEU A 662 22.67 -21.18 -4.33
N VAL A 663 21.57 -20.63 -4.83
CA VAL A 663 21.36 -20.34 -6.26
C VAL A 663 21.94 -18.96 -6.61
N THR A 664 22.94 -18.97 -7.50
CA THR A 664 23.49 -17.76 -8.12
C THR A 664 22.61 -17.37 -9.31
N GLY A 665 22.21 -16.10 -9.37
CA GLY A 665 21.34 -15.59 -10.43
C GLY A 665 19.86 -15.88 -10.23
N CYS A 666 19.13 -15.98 -11.35
CA CYS A 666 17.66 -16.00 -11.40
C CYS A 666 17.04 -17.38 -11.16
N THR A 667 15.73 -17.41 -10.92
CA THR A 667 14.96 -18.65 -10.72
C THR A 667 13.74 -18.66 -11.65
N PRO A 668 13.35 -19.80 -12.22
CA PRO A 668 12.25 -19.87 -13.17
C PRO A 668 10.91 -19.59 -12.50
N LEU A 669 9.91 -19.26 -13.33
CA LEU A 669 8.52 -19.15 -12.89
C LEU A 669 7.93 -20.56 -12.68
N HIS A 670 7.46 -20.86 -11.47
CA HIS A 670 6.77 -22.12 -11.21
C HIS A 670 5.29 -21.96 -11.54
N VAL A 671 4.85 -22.61 -12.62
CA VAL A 671 3.49 -22.51 -13.15
C VAL A 671 2.64 -23.63 -12.56
N ILE A 672 1.80 -23.29 -11.58
CA ILE A 672 0.83 -24.20 -10.98
C ILE A 672 -0.48 -24.07 -11.75
N GLU A 673 -0.82 -25.10 -12.54
CA GLU A 673 -1.98 -25.09 -13.42
C GLU A 673 -2.91 -26.29 -13.22
N ALA A 674 -4.16 -26.12 -13.65
CA ALA A 674 -5.18 -27.15 -13.59
C ALA A 674 -6.24 -26.90 -14.68
N PRO A 675 -7.04 -27.92 -15.07
CA PRO A 675 -8.09 -27.73 -16.06
C PRO A 675 -9.25 -26.89 -15.55
N THR A 676 -9.58 -26.98 -14.25
CA THR A 676 -10.76 -26.34 -13.65
C THR A 676 -10.45 -25.58 -12.34
N PRO A 677 -11.25 -24.55 -12.01
CA PRO A 677 -11.23 -23.93 -10.69
C PRO A 677 -11.53 -24.94 -9.56
N GLY A 678 -11.06 -24.64 -8.35
CA GLY A 678 -11.27 -25.53 -7.20
C GLY A 678 -10.39 -26.80 -7.17
N SER A 679 -9.53 -27.01 -8.17
CA SER A 679 -8.64 -28.19 -8.25
C SER A 679 -7.54 -28.28 -7.17
N GLY A 680 -7.31 -27.23 -6.38
CA GLY A 680 -6.29 -27.20 -5.32
C GLY A 680 -5.05 -26.35 -5.60
N LYS A 681 -4.99 -25.58 -6.70
CA LYS A 681 -3.84 -24.71 -7.05
C LYS A 681 -3.52 -23.69 -5.95
N GLY A 682 -4.54 -22.98 -5.47
CA GLY A 682 -4.40 -22.04 -4.36
C GLY A 682 -4.00 -22.70 -3.05
N LEU A 683 -4.33 -23.98 -2.84
CA LEU A 683 -3.85 -24.73 -1.68
C LEU A 683 -2.33 -24.97 -1.79
N LEU A 684 -1.81 -25.35 -2.96
CA LEU A 684 -0.37 -25.55 -3.16
C LEU A 684 0.44 -24.25 -2.95
N THR A 685 -0.03 -23.13 -3.49
CA THR A 685 0.63 -21.82 -3.28
C THR A 685 0.60 -21.42 -1.81
N ASN A 686 -0.52 -21.66 -1.11
CA ASN A 686 -0.67 -21.36 0.31
C ASN A 686 0.16 -22.28 1.21
N LEU A 687 0.30 -23.57 0.87
CA LEU A 687 1.18 -24.48 1.59
C LEU A 687 2.63 -24.01 1.55
N LEU A 688 3.11 -23.61 0.37
CA LEU A 688 4.46 -23.04 0.22
C LEU A 688 4.63 -21.79 1.07
N GLY A 689 3.66 -20.86 1.02
CA GLY A 689 3.67 -19.66 1.85
C GLY A 689 3.72 -19.98 3.34
N ILE A 690 2.83 -20.86 3.83
CA ILE A 690 2.73 -21.24 5.24
C ILE A 690 4.05 -21.85 5.71
N ILE A 691 4.61 -22.79 4.94
CA ILE A 691 5.85 -23.47 5.30
C ILE A 691 7.02 -22.47 5.35
N ALA A 692 7.21 -21.68 4.29
CA ALA A 692 8.36 -20.78 4.18
C ALA A 692 8.27 -19.54 5.08
N THR A 693 7.08 -18.97 5.23
CA THR A 693 6.89 -17.64 5.85
C THR A 693 6.02 -17.62 7.10
N GLY A 694 5.23 -18.67 7.34
CA GLY A 694 4.24 -18.75 8.43
C GLY A 694 2.86 -18.19 8.05
N ALA A 695 2.74 -17.58 6.88
CA ALA A 695 1.50 -16.99 6.37
C ALA A 695 1.18 -17.48 4.95
N VAL A 696 -0.08 -17.34 4.53
CA VAL A 696 -0.48 -17.62 3.14
C VAL A 696 0.21 -16.67 2.15
N CYS A 697 0.39 -17.09 0.90
CA CYS A 697 0.99 -16.24 -0.12
C CYS A 697 0.03 -15.10 -0.50
N ASN A 698 0.52 -13.85 -0.46
CA ASN A 698 -0.22 -12.72 -1.00
C ASN A 698 -0.04 -12.70 -2.52
N GLY A 699 -1.08 -13.09 -3.25
CA GLY A 699 -1.09 -13.05 -4.72
C GLY A 699 -1.30 -11.64 -5.27
N CYS A 700 -0.77 -11.39 -6.46
CA CYS A 700 -1.13 -10.24 -7.26
C CYS A 700 -1.54 -10.67 -8.68
N THR A 701 -2.55 -10.01 -9.23
CA THR A 701 -2.94 -10.23 -10.63
C THR A 701 -2.01 -9.49 -11.57
N LEU A 702 -1.65 -10.13 -12.68
CA LEU A 702 -0.87 -9.51 -13.74
C LEU A 702 -1.79 -8.58 -14.56
N PRO A 703 -1.53 -7.26 -14.60
CA PRO A 703 -2.30 -6.33 -15.42
C PRO A 703 -2.20 -6.64 -16.92
N GLY A 704 -3.14 -6.10 -17.71
CA GLY A 704 -3.13 -6.27 -19.17
C GLY A 704 -2.14 -5.36 -19.91
N GLU A 705 -1.75 -4.25 -19.29
CA GLU A 705 -0.85 -3.24 -19.88
C GLU A 705 0.58 -3.42 -19.35
N GLU A 706 1.57 -3.48 -20.25
CA GLU A 706 3.00 -3.71 -19.90
C GLU A 706 3.54 -2.68 -18.90
N GLU A 707 3.13 -1.42 -19.04
CA GLU A 707 3.52 -0.35 -18.11
C GLU A 707 2.96 -0.56 -16.70
N GLU A 708 1.79 -1.17 -16.56
CA GLU A 708 1.24 -1.53 -15.25
C GLU A 708 1.92 -2.77 -14.67
N VAL A 709 2.25 -3.75 -15.53
CA VAL A 709 3.05 -4.92 -15.16
C VAL A 709 4.40 -4.46 -14.58
N ARG A 710 5.11 -3.56 -15.27
CA ARG A 710 6.39 -2.97 -14.83
C ARG A 710 6.28 -2.36 -13.43
N LYS A 711 5.30 -1.48 -13.23
CA LYS A 711 5.07 -0.82 -11.93
C LYS A 711 4.78 -1.82 -10.82
N LYS A 712 3.95 -2.83 -11.11
CA LYS A 712 3.56 -3.86 -10.13
C LYS A 712 4.75 -4.71 -9.72
N LEU A 713 5.54 -5.21 -10.67
CA LEU A 713 6.73 -6.01 -10.41
C LEU A 713 7.81 -5.21 -9.66
N SER A 714 8.03 -3.95 -10.03
CA SER A 714 8.92 -3.03 -9.31
C SER A 714 8.50 -2.85 -7.84
N ALA A 715 7.20 -2.71 -7.57
CA ALA A 715 6.69 -2.58 -6.21
C ALA A 715 6.89 -3.86 -5.36
N GLU A 716 6.62 -5.05 -5.93
CA GLU A 716 6.81 -6.32 -5.21
C GLU A 716 8.30 -6.56 -4.88
N LEU A 717 9.22 -6.24 -5.79
CA LEU A 717 10.66 -6.34 -5.55
C LEU A 717 11.18 -5.30 -4.54
N ALA A 718 10.59 -4.10 -4.52
CA ALA A 718 10.96 -3.04 -3.58
C ALA A 718 10.65 -3.45 -2.13
N MET A 719 9.54 -4.16 -1.91
CA MET A 719 9.16 -4.71 -0.60
C MET A 719 10.09 -5.84 -0.13
N GLY A 720 10.90 -6.42 -1.03
CA GLY A 720 11.85 -7.48 -0.71
C GLY A 720 11.22 -8.77 -0.21
N ARG A 721 10.02 -9.10 -0.72
CA ARG A 721 9.32 -10.34 -0.38
C ARG A 721 10.08 -11.56 -0.90
N PRO A 722 10.20 -12.65 -0.11
CA PRO A 722 10.89 -13.86 -0.54
C PRO A 722 10.12 -14.62 -1.62
N ILE A 723 8.80 -14.46 -1.70
CA ILE A 723 7.91 -15.13 -2.66
C ILE A 723 7.05 -14.08 -3.35
N VAL A 724 6.96 -14.15 -4.68
CA VAL A 724 6.06 -13.34 -5.51
C VAL A 724 5.11 -14.30 -6.24
N LEU A 725 3.83 -14.19 -5.92
CA LEU A 725 2.76 -15.01 -6.52
C LEU A 725 1.97 -14.18 -7.53
N LEU A 726 2.03 -14.57 -8.80
CA LEU A 726 1.17 -14.09 -9.87
C LEU A 726 -0.11 -14.95 -9.89
N ASP A 727 -1.22 -14.39 -9.40
CA ASP A 727 -2.48 -15.12 -9.28
C ASP A 727 -3.50 -14.64 -10.32
N ASN A 728 -4.36 -15.55 -10.76
CA ASN A 728 -5.46 -15.30 -11.68
C ASN A 728 -5.01 -14.76 -13.07
N LEU A 729 -4.03 -15.44 -13.70
CA LEU A 729 -3.67 -15.13 -15.09
C LEU A 729 -4.85 -15.36 -16.04
N PRO A 730 -4.99 -14.54 -17.10
CA PRO A 730 -6.15 -14.60 -18.00
C PRO A 730 -6.22 -15.94 -18.75
N GLU A 731 -7.31 -16.69 -18.56
CA GLU A 731 -7.53 -18.01 -19.16
C GLU A 731 -7.67 -17.96 -20.70
N LYS A 732 -8.26 -16.88 -21.21
CA LYS A 732 -8.66 -16.76 -22.64
C LYS A 732 -7.63 -16.05 -23.51
N ARG A 733 -6.57 -15.49 -22.94
CA ARG A 733 -5.56 -14.72 -23.68
C ARG A 733 -4.20 -15.35 -23.47
N VAL A 734 -3.36 -15.29 -24.50
CA VAL A 734 -1.95 -15.62 -24.36
C VAL A 734 -1.34 -14.59 -23.43
N THR A 735 -0.82 -15.05 -22.30
CA THR A 735 0.04 -14.24 -21.43
C THR A 735 1.37 -14.09 -22.14
N ASP A 736 1.59 -12.91 -22.69
CA ASP A 736 2.84 -12.52 -23.36
C ASP A 736 3.28 -11.18 -22.78
N SER A 737 4.26 -11.23 -21.87
CA SER A 737 4.75 -10.05 -21.19
C SER A 737 6.27 -9.99 -21.27
N ALA A 738 6.76 -8.98 -22.02
CA ALA A 738 8.19 -8.72 -22.17
C ALA A 738 8.81 -8.30 -20.83
N THR A 739 8.06 -7.54 -20.03
CA THR A 739 8.48 -7.11 -18.68
C THR A 739 8.62 -8.30 -17.74
N LEU A 740 7.64 -9.22 -17.71
CA LEU A 740 7.73 -10.43 -16.90
C LEU A 740 8.89 -11.33 -17.36
N ALA A 741 9.06 -11.52 -18.67
CA ALA A 741 10.17 -12.29 -19.21
C ALA A 741 11.54 -11.67 -18.84
N SER A 742 11.63 -10.33 -18.88
CA SER A 742 12.84 -9.59 -18.50
C SER A 742 13.18 -9.77 -17.02
N VAL A 743 12.21 -9.55 -16.11
CA VAL A 743 12.46 -9.66 -14.67
C VAL A 743 12.87 -11.08 -14.28
N LEU A 744 12.27 -12.11 -14.88
CA LEU A 744 12.60 -13.51 -14.60
C LEU A 744 14.05 -13.88 -14.96
N THR A 745 14.71 -13.12 -15.84
CA THR A 745 16.10 -13.35 -16.27
C THR A 745 17.08 -12.27 -15.85
N ALA A 746 16.65 -11.31 -15.02
CA ALA A 746 17.50 -10.25 -14.49
C ALA A 746 17.85 -10.48 -13.02
N GLU A 747 19.15 -10.58 -12.69
CA GLU A 747 19.61 -10.70 -11.29
C GLU A 747 19.36 -9.42 -10.48
N THR A 748 19.37 -8.29 -11.18
CA THR A 748 19.04 -6.97 -10.66
C THR A 748 18.00 -6.33 -11.55
N TRP A 749 16.89 -5.89 -10.95
CA TRP A 749 15.84 -5.17 -11.62
C TRP A 749 16.10 -3.67 -11.52
N THR A 750 16.24 -2.99 -12.65
CA THR A 750 16.44 -1.54 -12.67
C THR A 750 15.26 -0.86 -13.32
N ASP A 751 14.67 0.10 -12.62
CA ASP A 751 13.48 0.79 -13.10
C ASP A 751 13.38 2.25 -12.64
N ARG A 752 12.63 3.09 -13.35
CA ARG A 752 12.41 4.50 -12.97
C ARG A 752 11.35 4.59 -11.87
N LEU A 753 11.66 5.29 -10.78
CA LEU A 753 10.71 5.53 -9.69
C LEU A 753 9.51 6.35 -10.19
N LEU A 754 8.29 5.91 -9.89
CA LEU A 754 7.07 6.63 -10.26
C LEU A 754 7.04 8.01 -9.62
N GLY A 755 6.89 9.06 -10.43
CA GLY A 755 6.84 10.45 -9.97
C GLY A 755 8.20 11.11 -9.70
N ALA A 756 9.32 10.46 -10.02
CA ALA A 756 10.66 11.04 -9.92
C ALA A 756 11.55 10.68 -11.13
N THR A 757 12.60 11.47 -11.39
CA THR A 757 13.57 11.24 -12.48
C THR A 757 14.68 10.25 -12.15
N ARG A 758 14.64 9.59 -10.98
CA ARG A 758 15.70 8.70 -10.47
C ARG A 758 15.45 7.23 -10.79
N MET A 759 16.53 6.51 -11.10
CA MET A 759 16.54 5.05 -11.29
C MET A 759 16.66 4.32 -9.94
N LEU A 760 15.92 3.23 -9.80
CA LEU A 760 15.91 2.32 -8.66
C LEU A 760 16.48 0.97 -9.13
N THR A 761 17.52 0.46 -8.49
CA THR A 761 18.12 -0.84 -8.80
C THR A 761 17.91 -1.78 -7.61
N LEU A 762 17.15 -2.85 -7.81
CA LEU A 762 16.74 -3.80 -6.77
C LEU A 762 17.31 -5.19 -7.05
N PRO A 763 17.78 -5.92 -6.02
CA PRO A 763 18.16 -7.33 -6.19
C PRO A 763 16.92 -8.19 -6.43
N ASN A 764 16.95 -9.03 -7.46
CA ASN A 764 15.89 -9.99 -7.74
C ASN A 764 16.18 -11.34 -7.07
N ARG A 765 15.74 -11.47 -5.82
CA ARG A 765 15.87 -12.72 -5.05
C ARG A 765 14.53 -13.44 -4.83
N ALA A 766 13.46 -13.00 -5.50
CA ALA A 766 12.13 -13.57 -5.33
C ALA A 766 12.04 -15.01 -5.85
N VAL A 767 11.24 -15.83 -5.17
CA VAL A 767 10.70 -17.09 -5.70
C VAL A 767 9.44 -16.75 -6.49
N TRP A 768 9.44 -17.07 -7.77
CA TRP A 768 8.36 -16.72 -8.69
C TRP A 768 7.36 -17.87 -8.82
N LEU A 769 6.10 -17.60 -8.46
CA LEU A 769 4.98 -18.54 -8.56
C LEU A 769 3.89 -17.97 -9.47
N CYS A 770 3.20 -18.84 -10.18
CA CYS A 770 2.02 -18.53 -10.95
C CYS A 770 0.90 -19.55 -10.66
N SER A 771 -0.35 -19.10 -10.55
CA SER A 771 -1.54 -19.95 -10.47
C SER A 771 -2.54 -19.58 -11.57
N ALA A 772 -2.97 -20.57 -12.37
CA ALA A 772 -3.91 -20.33 -13.49
C ALA A 772 -4.70 -21.58 -13.91
N ASN A 773 -5.83 -21.41 -14.60
CA ASN A 773 -6.56 -22.50 -15.25
C ASN A 773 -6.15 -22.58 -16.72
N ASN A 774 -5.57 -23.71 -17.16
CA ASN A 774 -5.01 -23.93 -18.51
C ASN A 774 -4.40 -22.66 -19.16
N PRO A 775 -3.40 -22.02 -18.51
CA PRO A 775 -2.81 -20.80 -19.02
C PRO A 775 -2.21 -21.01 -20.40
N ARG A 776 -2.38 -20.01 -21.28
CA ARG A 776 -1.64 -19.91 -22.53
C ARG A 776 -0.49 -18.94 -22.33
N PHE A 777 0.74 -19.37 -22.56
CA PHE A 777 1.93 -18.53 -22.45
C PHE A 777 2.61 -18.36 -23.81
N SER A 778 3.31 -17.24 -24.00
CA SER A 778 4.25 -17.12 -25.12
C SER A 778 5.45 -18.04 -24.93
N LEU A 779 6.10 -18.42 -26.03
CA LEU A 779 7.33 -19.24 -26.00
C LEU A 779 8.44 -18.62 -25.13
N GLU A 780 8.46 -17.28 -25.05
CA GLU A 780 9.38 -16.53 -24.19
C GLU A 780 9.15 -16.80 -22.70
N LEU A 781 7.90 -16.93 -22.26
CA LEU A 781 7.59 -17.25 -20.86
C LEU A 781 7.70 -18.76 -20.60
N VAL A 782 7.30 -19.61 -21.54
CA VAL A 782 7.40 -21.08 -21.38
C VAL A 782 8.84 -21.54 -21.18
N ARG A 783 9.79 -21.02 -21.96
CA ARG A 783 11.22 -21.34 -21.78
C ARG A 783 11.82 -20.83 -20.46
N ARG A 784 11.11 -19.95 -19.74
CA ARG A 784 11.49 -19.39 -18.43
C ARG A 784 10.67 -19.95 -17.26
N SER A 785 9.92 -21.01 -17.52
CA SER A 785 8.95 -21.57 -16.58
C SER A 785 9.16 -23.06 -16.38
N VAL A 786 8.70 -23.55 -15.23
CA VAL A 786 8.59 -24.98 -14.92
C VAL A 786 7.13 -25.29 -14.57
N ARG A 787 6.58 -26.31 -15.21
CA ARG A 787 5.16 -26.66 -15.08
C ARG A 787 4.92 -27.60 -13.90
N ILE A 788 3.85 -27.31 -13.15
CA ILE A 788 3.25 -28.11 -12.09
C ILE A 788 1.76 -28.24 -12.42
N ARG A 789 1.38 -29.32 -13.12
CA ARG A 789 -0.01 -29.60 -13.50
C ARG A 789 -0.70 -30.52 -12.49
N ILE A 790 -1.90 -30.12 -12.06
CA ILE A 790 -2.81 -30.97 -11.28
C ILE A 790 -4.14 -31.16 -12.04
N ASP A 791 -4.66 -32.38 -12.06
CA ASP A 791 -5.93 -32.73 -12.70
C ASP A 791 -6.74 -33.68 -11.82
N PRO A 792 -7.78 -33.18 -11.12
CA PRO A 792 -8.67 -34.00 -10.32
C PRO A 792 -9.48 -35.05 -11.10
N LYS A 793 -9.53 -34.98 -12.44
CA LYS A 793 -10.29 -35.89 -13.32
C LYS A 793 -11.80 -35.96 -12.99
N GLN A 794 -12.37 -34.85 -12.53
CA GLN A 794 -13.80 -34.73 -12.22
C GLN A 794 -14.32 -33.32 -12.49
N ASP A 795 -15.61 -33.21 -12.80
CA ASP A 795 -16.28 -31.95 -13.18
C ASP A 795 -16.38 -30.94 -12.03
N MET A 796 -16.65 -31.42 -10.81
CA MET A 796 -16.73 -30.59 -9.59
C MET A 796 -15.63 -30.97 -8.58
N PRO A 797 -14.36 -30.56 -8.77
CA PRO A 797 -13.25 -30.90 -7.87
C PRO A 797 -13.48 -30.56 -6.40
N TRP A 798 -14.29 -29.54 -6.10
CA TRP A 798 -14.59 -29.10 -4.72
C TRP A 798 -15.51 -30.06 -3.93
N HIS A 799 -16.07 -31.11 -4.57
CA HIS A 799 -16.83 -32.17 -3.90
C HIS A 799 -15.98 -33.37 -3.48
N ARG A 800 -14.67 -33.36 -3.76
CA ARG A 800 -13.75 -34.42 -3.30
C ARG A 800 -13.81 -34.52 -1.77
N SER A 801 -13.75 -35.74 -1.26
CA SER A 801 -13.75 -36.05 0.17
C SER A 801 -12.81 -37.22 0.45
N GLY A 802 -12.59 -37.55 1.72
CA GLY A 802 -11.70 -38.63 2.12
C GLY A 802 -10.22 -38.27 2.03
N PHE A 803 -9.89 -36.98 2.14
CA PHE A 803 -8.50 -36.53 2.19
C PHE A 803 -7.79 -37.05 3.45
N ARG A 804 -6.49 -37.36 3.33
CA ARG A 804 -5.64 -37.74 4.45
C ARG A 804 -5.57 -36.64 5.51
N HIS A 805 -5.54 -35.39 5.05
CA HIS A 805 -5.52 -34.21 5.91
C HIS A 805 -6.57 -33.21 5.45
N ASP A 806 -7.61 -33.00 6.27
CA ASP A 806 -8.72 -32.09 5.97
C ASP A 806 -9.06 -31.23 7.21
N PRO A 807 -8.84 -29.89 7.19
CA PRO A 807 -8.21 -29.11 6.12
C PRO A 807 -6.68 -29.24 6.09
N VAL A 808 -6.09 -29.50 4.91
CA VAL A 808 -4.63 -29.66 4.75
C VAL A 808 -3.81 -28.44 5.20
N LEU A 809 -4.37 -27.23 5.08
CA LEU A 809 -3.69 -26.00 5.51
C LEU A 809 -3.53 -25.94 7.04
N ASP A 810 -4.52 -26.44 7.79
CA ASP A 810 -4.46 -26.46 9.25
C ASP A 810 -3.48 -27.53 9.72
N TRP A 811 -3.52 -28.72 9.11
CA TRP A 811 -2.50 -29.75 9.35
C TRP A 811 -1.08 -29.24 9.06
N ALA A 812 -0.90 -28.48 7.98
CA ALA A 812 0.40 -27.92 7.62
C ALA A 812 0.87 -26.85 8.62
N ARG A 813 -0.04 -26.06 9.22
CA ARG A 813 0.29 -25.13 10.31
C ARG A 813 0.73 -25.89 11.56
N ASP A 814 -0.03 -26.90 11.95
CA ASP A 814 0.25 -27.73 13.14
C ASP A 814 1.56 -28.52 13.01
N ASN A 815 1.93 -28.91 11.78
CA ASN A 815 3.14 -29.66 11.48
C ASN A 815 4.25 -28.80 10.86
N ARG A 816 4.09 -27.47 10.85
CA ARG A 816 5.04 -26.54 10.21
C ARG A 816 6.49 -26.75 10.66
N PRO A 817 6.81 -26.90 11.97
CA PRO A 817 8.19 -27.14 12.39
C PRO A 817 8.80 -28.41 11.77
N LYS A 818 8.01 -29.49 11.65
CA LYS A 818 8.44 -30.75 11.03
C LYS A 818 8.66 -30.60 9.53
N LEU A 819 7.77 -29.87 8.85
CA LEU A 819 7.87 -29.62 7.41
C LEU A 819 9.10 -28.76 7.06
N VAL A 820 9.35 -27.69 7.83
CA VAL A 820 10.56 -26.86 7.69
C VAL A 820 11.81 -27.71 7.95
N ARG A 821 11.84 -28.49 9.04
CA ARG A 821 12.96 -29.41 9.34
C ARG A 821 13.21 -30.40 8.21
N ALA A 822 12.16 -30.98 7.62
CA ALA A 822 12.30 -31.93 6.51
C ALA A 822 12.99 -31.27 5.29
N LEU A 823 12.54 -30.09 4.87
CA LEU A 823 13.15 -29.34 3.76
C LEU A 823 14.61 -28.97 4.04
N LEU A 824 14.91 -28.49 5.25
CA LEU A 824 16.29 -28.19 5.66
C LEU A 824 17.17 -29.44 5.70
N THR A 825 16.62 -30.59 6.10
CA THR A 825 17.34 -31.87 6.14
C THR A 825 17.73 -32.33 4.74
N LEU A 826 16.84 -32.20 3.75
CA LEU A 826 17.16 -32.55 2.36
C LEU A 826 18.28 -31.68 1.80
N ILE A 827 18.24 -30.37 2.03
CA ILE A 827 19.31 -29.45 1.59
C ILE A 827 20.60 -29.77 2.34
N ARG A 828 20.54 -30.03 3.65
CA ARG A 828 21.71 -30.37 4.45
C ARG A 828 22.39 -31.66 3.99
N ALA A 829 21.61 -32.69 3.63
CA ALA A 829 22.13 -33.95 3.11
C ALA A 829 22.93 -33.72 1.81
N TRP A 830 22.41 -32.87 0.92
CA TRP A 830 23.13 -32.46 -0.30
C TRP A 830 24.40 -31.65 -0.01
N VAL A 831 24.36 -30.74 0.96
CA VAL A 831 25.56 -30.00 1.41
C VAL A 831 26.61 -30.96 1.98
N ALA A 832 26.19 -31.93 2.81
CA ALA A 832 27.07 -32.94 3.40
C ALA A 832 27.66 -33.91 2.35
N ALA A 833 26.93 -34.17 1.26
CA ALA A 833 27.40 -34.96 0.12
C ALA A 833 28.39 -34.19 -0.79
N GLY A 834 28.80 -32.96 -0.44
CA GLY A 834 29.75 -32.17 -1.21
C GLY A 834 29.12 -31.36 -2.35
N ARG A 835 27.80 -31.13 -2.30
CA ARG A 835 27.05 -30.34 -3.30
C ARG A 835 27.18 -30.84 -4.75
N PRO A 836 26.96 -32.13 -5.03
CA PRO A 836 26.97 -32.64 -6.40
C PRO A 836 25.98 -31.85 -7.26
N ALA A 837 26.41 -31.42 -8.44
CA ALA A 837 25.55 -30.66 -9.35
C ALA A 837 24.50 -31.57 -9.99
N GLY A 838 23.25 -31.11 -10.05
CA GLY A 838 22.17 -31.83 -10.74
C GLY A 838 22.47 -32.07 -12.22
N THR A 839 21.94 -33.17 -12.75
CA THR A 839 22.21 -33.65 -14.11
C THR A 839 21.42 -32.93 -15.21
N LYS A 840 20.33 -32.25 -14.85
CA LYS A 840 19.45 -31.54 -15.79
C LYS A 840 19.78 -30.06 -15.85
N SER A 841 19.48 -29.42 -16.98
CA SER A 841 19.67 -27.99 -17.18
C SER A 841 18.41 -27.32 -17.73
N LEU A 842 18.24 -26.04 -17.39
CA LEU A 842 17.22 -25.15 -17.94
C LEU A 842 17.92 -23.85 -18.33
N GLY A 843 17.82 -23.44 -19.60
CA GLY A 843 18.57 -22.30 -20.13
C GLY A 843 18.20 -20.99 -19.42
N SER A 844 19.20 -20.18 -19.07
CA SER A 844 19.09 -18.96 -18.22
C SER A 844 18.86 -19.24 -16.72
N PHE A 845 18.73 -20.51 -16.32
CA PHE A 845 18.47 -20.96 -14.94
C PHE A 845 19.40 -22.11 -14.54
N GLU A 846 20.61 -22.15 -15.09
CA GLU A 846 21.54 -23.27 -14.94
C GLU A 846 21.97 -23.46 -13.48
N SER A 847 22.19 -22.37 -12.74
CA SER A 847 22.51 -22.46 -11.31
C SER A 847 21.34 -23.03 -10.51
N TRP A 848 20.11 -22.57 -10.77
CA TRP A 848 18.92 -23.10 -10.13
C TRP A 848 18.75 -24.59 -10.41
N ALA A 849 18.91 -25.02 -11.67
CA ALA A 849 18.78 -26.42 -12.07
C ALA A 849 19.86 -27.30 -11.42
N ARG A 850 21.11 -26.82 -11.32
CA ARG A 850 22.20 -27.54 -10.64
C ARG A 850 21.93 -27.72 -9.14
N VAL A 851 21.47 -26.68 -8.45
CA VAL A 851 21.20 -26.75 -7.00
C VAL A 851 19.96 -27.58 -6.72
N MET A 852 18.81 -27.26 -7.34
CA MET A 852 17.57 -27.99 -7.09
C MET A 852 17.68 -29.46 -7.53
N GLY A 853 18.23 -29.70 -8.73
CA GLY A 853 18.47 -31.04 -9.25
C GLY A 853 19.39 -31.85 -8.33
N GLY A 854 20.49 -31.25 -7.86
CA GLY A 854 21.42 -31.92 -6.95
C GLY A 854 20.77 -32.30 -5.61
N VAL A 855 19.98 -31.40 -5.01
CA VAL A 855 19.24 -31.68 -3.76
C VAL A 855 18.24 -32.82 -3.96
N LEU A 856 17.48 -32.80 -5.06
CA LEU A 856 16.49 -33.81 -5.38
C LEU A 856 17.12 -35.18 -5.67
N GLU A 857 18.23 -35.21 -6.42
CA GLU A 857 18.97 -36.45 -6.74
C GLU A 857 19.56 -37.10 -5.48
N VAL A 858 20.18 -36.32 -4.60
CA VAL A 858 20.68 -36.84 -3.29
C VAL A 858 19.52 -37.34 -2.41
N ALA A 859 18.37 -36.68 -2.47
CA ALA A 859 17.16 -37.12 -1.78
C ALA A 859 16.49 -38.34 -2.44
N GLY A 860 16.93 -38.78 -3.62
CA GLY A 860 16.28 -39.83 -4.41
C GLY A 860 14.87 -39.46 -4.86
N ILE A 861 14.64 -38.20 -5.23
CA ILE A 861 13.39 -37.70 -5.80
C ILE A 861 13.60 -37.50 -7.31
N GLU A 862 12.99 -38.39 -8.10
CA GLU A 862 13.17 -38.43 -9.55
C GLU A 862 12.18 -37.55 -10.33
N GLY A 863 12.37 -37.41 -11.64
CA GLY A 863 11.43 -36.72 -12.53
C GLY A 863 11.66 -35.21 -12.71
N PHE A 864 12.69 -34.63 -12.10
CA PHE A 864 13.00 -33.20 -12.26
C PHE A 864 13.21 -32.81 -13.74
N LEU A 865 12.51 -31.76 -14.19
CA LEU A 865 12.48 -31.22 -15.55
C LEU A 865 12.03 -32.18 -16.67
N ALA A 866 11.46 -33.35 -16.35
CA ALA A 866 11.08 -34.33 -17.37
C ALA A 866 9.92 -33.85 -18.27
N ASN A 867 8.99 -33.03 -17.76
CA ASN A 867 7.88 -32.46 -18.56
C ASN A 867 8.23 -31.19 -19.36
N SER A 868 9.48 -30.69 -19.29
CA SER A 868 9.85 -29.39 -19.88
C SER A 868 9.72 -29.37 -21.41
N THR A 869 10.14 -30.44 -22.09
CA THR A 869 10.01 -30.57 -23.55
C THR A 869 8.55 -30.63 -23.98
N ALA A 870 7.71 -31.39 -23.26
CA ALA A 870 6.28 -31.47 -23.54
C ALA A 870 5.59 -30.13 -23.33
N PHE A 871 5.91 -29.43 -22.24
CA PHE A 871 5.37 -28.11 -21.94
C PHE A 871 5.74 -27.07 -23.02
N TYR A 872 6.99 -27.11 -23.52
CA TYR A 872 7.39 -26.26 -24.65
C TYR A 872 6.65 -26.60 -25.93
N ALA A 873 6.52 -27.90 -26.25
CA ALA A 873 5.84 -28.36 -27.46
C ALA A 873 4.36 -27.97 -27.49
N GLU A 874 3.65 -28.07 -26.35
CA GLU A 874 2.23 -27.68 -26.22
C GLU A 874 1.99 -26.18 -26.49
N ALA A 875 2.99 -25.33 -26.25
CA ALA A 875 2.89 -23.88 -26.50
C ALA A 875 3.36 -23.47 -27.91
N ASP A 876 4.10 -24.34 -28.61
CA ASP A 876 4.70 -24.09 -29.93
C ASP A 876 3.75 -24.46 -31.08
N GLU A 877 2.47 -24.05 -31.00
CA GLU A 877 1.46 -24.27 -32.05
C GLU A 877 1.93 -23.70 -33.40
N GLU A 878 2.53 -22.49 -33.39
CA GLU A 878 3.10 -21.87 -34.58
C GLU A 878 4.28 -22.72 -35.12
N GLY A 879 5.23 -23.13 -34.27
CA GLY A 879 6.37 -23.92 -34.73
C GLY A 879 5.97 -25.30 -35.25
N GLU A 880 4.89 -25.91 -34.75
CA GLU A 880 4.31 -27.13 -35.30
C GLU A 880 3.72 -26.90 -36.70
N ALA A 881 2.94 -25.84 -36.88
CA ALA A 881 2.40 -25.46 -38.18
C ALA A 881 3.52 -25.18 -39.19
N TRP A 882 4.61 -24.52 -38.77
CA TRP A 882 5.80 -24.32 -39.60
C TRP A 882 6.56 -25.61 -39.88
N ARG A 883 6.70 -26.53 -38.92
CA ARG A 883 7.32 -27.86 -39.16
C ARG A 883 6.52 -28.69 -40.17
N ALA A 884 5.19 -28.67 -40.06
CA ALA A 884 4.30 -29.30 -41.02
C ALA A 884 4.43 -28.65 -42.41
N PHE A 885 4.46 -27.32 -42.46
CA PHE A 885 4.66 -26.57 -43.70
C PHE A 885 6.02 -26.83 -44.35
N THR A 886 7.13 -26.77 -43.62
CA THR A 886 8.46 -27.04 -44.18
C THR A 886 8.63 -28.48 -44.60
N ARG A 887 7.97 -29.43 -43.92
CA ARG A 887 7.95 -30.84 -44.34
C ARG A 887 7.18 -31.03 -45.65
N ALA A 888 5.96 -30.52 -45.74
CA ALA A 888 5.16 -30.60 -46.96
C ALA A 888 5.82 -29.86 -48.15
N TRP A 889 6.47 -28.73 -47.87
CA TRP A 889 7.29 -28.01 -48.85
C TRP A 889 8.45 -28.90 -49.31
N TRP A 890 9.22 -29.47 -48.38
CA TRP A 890 10.34 -30.34 -48.73
C TRP A 890 9.91 -31.58 -49.53
N GLU A 891 8.80 -32.22 -49.15
CA GLU A 891 8.24 -33.37 -49.86
C GLU A 891 7.84 -33.03 -51.31
N LYS A 892 7.29 -31.83 -51.53
CA LYS A 892 6.82 -31.42 -52.87
C LYS A 892 7.92 -30.81 -53.75
N PHE A 893 8.82 -30.02 -53.18
CA PHE A 893 9.77 -29.19 -53.95
C PHE A 893 11.25 -29.43 -53.59
N GLY A 894 11.56 -30.15 -52.51
CA GLY A 894 12.93 -30.41 -52.07
C GLY A 894 13.75 -29.13 -51.87
N PRO A 895 15.04 -29.09 -52.29
CA PRO A 895 15.90 -27.91 -52.17
C PRO A 895 15.65 -26.84 -53.24
N THR A 896 14.68 -27.03 -54.13
CA THR A 896 14.44 -26.15 -55.28
C THR A 896 13.93 -24.78 -54.82
N PRO A 897 14.41 -23.67 -55.39
CA PRO A 897 13.81 -22.35 -55.18
C PRO A 897 12.34 -22.29 -55.65
N VAL A 898 11.45 -21.86 -54.76
CA VAL A 898 9.99 -21.79 -54.96
C VAL A 898 9.49 -20.35 -54.76
N ARG A 899 8.48 -19.94 -55.53
CA ARG A 899 7.85 -18.62 -55.35
C ARG A 899 6.85 -18.68 -54.20
N VAL A 900 6.62 -17.53 -53.57
CA VAL A 900 5.58 -17.38 -52.54
C VAL A 900 4.18 -17.77 -53.07
N LEU A 901 3.91 -17.60 -54.38
CA LEU A 901 2.67 -18.06 -55.00
C LEU A 901 2.47 -19.58 -54.85
N ASP A 902 3.46 -20.35 -55.28
CA ASP A 902 3.36 -21.82 -55.30
C ASP A 902 3.36 -22.40 -53.87
N LEU A 903 4.04 -21.72 -52.93
CA LEU A 903 3.96 -22.05 -51.51
C LEU A 903 2.61 -21.69 -50.89
N ASN A 904 1.97 -20.61 -51.36
CA ASN A 904 0.62 -20.26 -50.92
C ASN A 904 -0.40 -21.30 -51.40
N GLU A 905 -0.29 -21.77 -52.64
CA GLU A 905 -1.12 -22.87 -53.16
C GLU A 905 -0.88 -24.17 -52.40
N LEU A 906 0.38 -24.50 -52.06
CA LEU A 906 0.68 -25.66 -51.20
C LEU A 906 -0.04 -25.53 -49.85
N CYS A 907 -0.06 -24.34 -49.25
CA CYS A 907 -0.76 -24.12 -48.00
C CYS A 907 -2.27 -24.29 -48.13
N ASP A 908 -2.87 -23.92 -49.25
CA ASP A 908 -4.31 -24.10 -49.50
C ASP A 908 -4.68 -25.57 -49.71
N VAL A 909 -3.86 -26.33 -50.45
CA VAL A 909 -4.11 -27.75 -50.74
C VAL A 909 -4.02 -28.64 -49.50
N HIS A 910 -3.09 -28.33 -48.60
CA HIS A 910 -2.81 -29.17 -47.42
C HIS A 910 -3.27 -28.55 -46.10
N GLU A 911 -4.06 -27.46 -46.16
CA GLU A 911 -4.55 -26.73 -44.97
C GLU A 911 -3.40 -26.34 -44.01
N LEU A 912 -2.30 -25.81 -44.54
CA LEU A 912 -1.12 -25.41 -43.78
C LEU A 912 -1.12 -23.91 -43.50
N LEU A 913 -0.57 -23.51 -42.34
CA LEU A 913 -0.45 -22.11 -41.91
C LEU A 913 -1.79 -21.33 -41.96
N VAL A 914 -2.92 -22.02 -41.75
CA VAL A 914 -4.27 -21.46 -41.90
C VAL A 914 -4.48 -20.25 -40.98
N ARG A 915 -4.05 -20.35 -39.72
CA ARG A 915 -4.19 -19.29 -38.72
C ARG A 915 -3.27 -18.11 -39.01
N GLU A 916 -2.04 -18.39 -39.44
CA GLU A 916 -0.98 -17.41 -39.71
C GLU A 916 -1.28 -16.59 -40.98
N ARG A 917 -1.86 -17.24 -41.99
CA ARG A 917 -2.29 -16.60 -43.25
C ARG A 917 -3.65 -15.89 -43.09
N GLY A 918 -4.50 -16.36 -42.18
CA GLY A 918 -5.85 -15.83 -41.94
C GLY A 918 -6.84 -16.15 -43.07
N ASP A 919 -8.07 -15.66 -42.95
CA ASP A 919 -9.22 -15.98 -43.80
C ASP A 919 -9.47 -14.97 -44.96
N GLY A 920 -8.49 -14.10 -45.22
CA GLY A 920 -8.60 -13.09 -46.28
C GLY A 920 -8.51 -13.65 -47.70
N PRO A 921 -8.74 -12.83 -48.74
CA PRO A 921 -8.61 -13.26 -50.15
C PRO A 921 -7.22 -13.82 -50.46
N ALA A 922 -7.11 -14.74 -51.43
CA ALA A 922 -5.86 -15.45 -51.76
C ALA A 922 -4.65 -14.51 -51.93
N ARG A 923 -4.83 -13.34 -52.56
CA ARG A 923 -3.77 -12.33 -52.73
C ARG A 923 -3.29 -11.71 -51.41
N SER A 924 -4.19 -11.54 -50.45
CA SER A 924 -3.88 -11.08 -49.09
C SER A 924 -3.13 -12.16 -48.31
N GLN A 925 -3.59 -13.41 -48.36
CA GLN A 925 -2.91 -14.56 -47.74
C GLN A 925 -1.50 -14.77 -48.31
N GLN A 926 -1.33 -14.67 -49.63
CA GLN A 926 -0.02 -14.75 -50.29
C GLN A 926 0.93 -13.63 -49.82
N THR A 927 0.42 -12.40 -49.70
CA THR A 927 1.21 -11.26 -49.20
C THR A 927 1.65 -11.49 -47.75
N LYS A 928 0.75 -11.99 -46.89
CA LYS A 928 1.06 -12.36 -45.50
C LYS A 928 2.07 -13.49 -45.43
N LEU A 929 1.94 -14.55 -46.25
CA LEU A 929 2.91 -15.64 -46.32
C LEU A 929 4.30 -15.15 -46.74
N GLY A 930 4.38 -14.21 -47.68
CA GLY A 930 5.64 -13.59 -48.09
C GLY A 930 6.32 -12.82 -46.94
N ASN A 931 5.55 -12.11 -46.11
CA ASN A 931 6.06 -11.42 -44.93
C ASN A 931 6.52 -12.40 -43.85
N LEU A 932 5.75 -13.48 -43.65
CA LEU A 932 6.05 -14.55 -42.71
C LEU A 932 7.36 -15.28 -43.08
N LEU A 933 7.51 -15.71 -44.34
CA LEU A 933 8.74 -16.35 -44.83
C LEU A 933 9.97 -15.44 -44.68
N ARG A 934 9.80 -14.13 -44.90
CA ARG A 934 10.87 -13.15 -44.66
C ARG A 934 11.25 -13.08 -43.19
N ALA A 935 10.29 -13.08 -42.28
CA ALA A 935 10.51 -13.03 -40.83
C ALA A 935 11.12 -14.33 -40.28
N LYS A 936 10.87 -15.47 -40.93
CA LYS A 936 11.42 -16.79 -40.55
C LYS A 936 12.67 -17.18 -41.34
N ARG A 937 13.26 -16.26 -42.11
CA ARG A 937 14.54 -16.51 -42.81
C ARG A 937 15.60 -16.99 -41.81
N ASP A 938 16.38 -17.98 -42.21
CA ASP A 938 17.46 -18.59 -41.43
C ASP A 938 17.00 -19.40 -40.21
N ARG A 939 15.70 -19.46 -39.92
CA ARG A 939 15.18 -20.37 -38.90
C ARG A 939 15.15 -21.80 -39.40
N VAL A 940 15.36 -22.73 -38.46
CA VAL A 940 15.34 -24.17 -38.68
C VAL A 940 14.07 -24.75 -38.07
N PHE A 941 13.35 -25.55 -38.85
CA PHE A 941 12.17 -26.30 -38.42
C PHE A 941 12.42 -27.79 -38.70
N GLY A 942 12.64 -28.58 -37.66
CA GLY A 942 13.15 -29.95 -37.81
C GLY A 942 14.60 -29.95 -38.30
N GLU A 943 14.88 -30.56 -39.44
CA GLU A 943 16.23 -30.59 -40.07
C GLU A 943 16.37 -29.59 -41.23
N LEU A 944 15.34 -28.75 -41.46
CA LEU A 944 15.18 -27.92 -42.66
C LEU A 944 15.29 -26.43 -42.31
N ARG A 945 16.18 -25.71 -43.01
CA ARG A 945 16.40 -24.27 -42.86
C ARG A 945 15.73 -23.51 -44.01
N ILE A 946 14.99 -22.44 -43.68
CA ILE A 946 14.40 -21.54 -44.68
C ILE A 946 15.47 -20.54 -45.16
N GLY A 947 15.78 -20.56 -46.45
CA GLY A 947 16.72 -19.64 -47.10
C GLY A 947 16.07 -18.81 -48.20
N LEU A 948 16.71 -17.69 -48.53
CA LEU A 948 16.39 -16.91 -49.72
C LEU A 948 17.26 -17.41 -50.88
N ALA A 949 16.67 -17.68 -52.04
CA ALA A 949 17.40 -18.07 -53.23
C ALA A 949 17.61 -16.85 -54.15
N HIS A 950 18.78 -16.74 -54.78
CA HIS A 950 19.07 -15.72 -55.78
C HIS A 950 18.47 -16.12 -57.14
N ASP A 951 17.80 -15.17 -57.79
CA ASP A 951 17.06 -15.36 -59.03
C ASP A 951 17.90 -14.91 -60.23
N GLY A 952 18.20 -15.85 -61.13
CA GLY A 952 18.83 -15.62 -62.42
C GLY A 952 17.85 -15.08 -63.47
N GLY A 953 17.09 -14.03 -63.16
CA GLY A 953 16.36 -13.24 -64.16
C GLY A 953 14.84 -13.10 -63.99
N HIS A 954 14.17 -13.62 -62.96
CA HIS A 954 12.74 -13.37 -62.73
C HIS A 954 12.44 -12.20 -61.76
N LYS A 955 11.26 -11.58 -61.93
CA LYS A 955 10.78 -10.42 -61.14
C LYS A 955 10.08 -10.82 -59.83
N GLY A 956 10.63 -11.76 -59.05
CA GLY A 956 10.04 -12.20 -57.77
C GLY A 956 11.05 -12.77 -56.77
N LYS A 957 10.76 -12.70 -55.46
CA LYS A 957 11.61 -13.32 -54.43
C LYS A 957 11.34 -14.83 -54.38
N LEU A 958 12.40 -15.63 -54.50
CA LEU A 958 12.37 -17.08 -54.36
C LEU A 958 12.89 -17.50 -52.97
N TYR A 959 12.27 -18.53 -52.40
CA TYR A 959 12.72 -19.15 -51.16
C TYR A 959 13.06 -20.61 -51.40
N ALA A 960 14.00 -21.16 -50.67
CA ALA A 960 14.37 -22.57 -50.72
C ALA A 960 14.53 -23.12 -49.32
N LEU A 961 14.39 -24.44 -49.16
CA LEU A 961 14.78 -25.14 -47.95
C LEU A 961 16.17 -25.75 -48.15
N SER A 962 16.95 -25.87 -47.08
CA SER A 962 18.20 -26.63 -47.08
C SER A 962 18.28 -27.56 -45.87
N THR A 963 18.91 -28.73 -46.04
CA THR A 963 19.15 -29.67 -44.95
C THR A 963 20.37 -29.25 -44.14
N MET A 964 20.32 -29.46 -42.82
CA MET A 964 21.47 -29.22 -41.94
C MET A 964 22.52 -30.34 -42.00
N LYS A 965 22.26 -31.45 -42.71
CA LYS A 965 23.28 -32.46 -43.07
C LYS A 965 24.05 -32.01 -44.29
N ALA A 966 25.31 -31.63 -44.09
CA ALA A 966 26.28 -31.43 -45.15
C ALA A 966 26.85 -32.79 -45.62
N GLU A 967 26.93 -33.00 -46.93
CA GLU A 967 27.98 -33.84 -47.53
C GLU A 967 28.94 -32.93 -48.32
N PRO A 968 30.25 -33.22 -48.32
CA PRO A 968 31.27 -32.30 -48.82
C PRO A 968 31.35 -32.37 -50.35
N ALA A 969 31.04 -31.27 -51.03
CA ALA A 969 31.26 -31.14 -52.47
C ALA A 969 32.59 -30.43 -52.75
N ALA A 970 33.43 -31.13 -53.52
CA ALA A 970 34.78 -30.74 -53.93
C ALA A 970 34.82 -29.44 -54.75
N ALA A 971 35.92 -28.71 -54.62
CA ALA A 971 36.22 -27.48 -55.34
C ALA A 971 36.46 -27.72 -56.85
N PRO A 972 35.96 -26.82 -57.72
CA PRO A 972 36.55 -26.60 -59.03
C PRO A 972 37.40 -25.33 -59.05
N SER A 973 38.64 -25.53 -59.48
CA SER A 973 39.62 -24.61 -60.08
C SER A 973 39.08 -23.25 -60.57
N SER A 974 39.68 -22.15 -60.08
CA SER A 974 39.63 -20.82 -60.69
C SER A 974 40.72 -20.63 -61.75
N ALA A 975 40.33 -20.21 -62.95
CA ALA A 975 41.20 -19.55 -63.91
C ALA A 975 40.63 -18.15 -64.23
N GLU A 976 41.46 -17.13 -64.03
CA GLU A 976 41.57 -15.84 -64.75
C GLU A 976 40.34 -14.91 -64.84
N ALA A 977 40.43 -13.57 -64.89
CA ALA A 977 41.41 -12.54 -64.56
C ALA A 977 40.69 -11.17 -64.83
N GLY A 978 41.18 -10.08 -64.22
CA GLY A 978 40.98 -8.69 -64.67
C GLY A 978 39.91 -7.90 -63.90
N GLU A 979 40.27 -7.00 -62.97
CA GLU A 979 40.73 -5.60 -63.17
C GLU A 979 39.67 -4.69 -63.85
N ARG A 980 39.27 -3.49 -63.43
CA ARG A 980 39.78 -2.45 -62.48
C ARG A 980 38.68 -1.38 -62.27
N GLY A 981 38.70 -0.72 -61.10
CA GLY A 981 38.29 0.68 -60.83
C GLY A 981 36.78 0.94 -60.66
N GLY A 982 36.24 1.57 -59.61
CA GLY A 982 36.79 2.33 -58.48
C GLY A 982 35.96 3.61 -58.29
N PHE A 983 35.10 3.69 -57.25
CA PHE A 983 34.61 4.97 -56.70
C PHE A 983 34.00 4.84 -55.28
N VAL A 984 34.74 5.41 -54.32
CA VAL A 984 34.46 6.09 -53.03
C VAL A 984 33.23 5.71 -52.17
N ASP A 985 33.53 5.25 -50.95
CA ASP A 985 32.65 5.15 -49.77
C ASP A 985 32.81 6.42 -48.90
N PRO A 986 31.73 7.18 -48.61
CA PRO A 986 31.79 8.35 -47.75
C PRO A 986 31.55 7.95 -46.29
N TRP A 987 32.65 7.83 -45.53
CA TRP A 987 32.71 7.85 -44.06
C TRP A 987 32.19 6.57 -43.36
N ALA A 988 32.94 5.47 -43.28
CA ALA A 988 34.28 5.34 -42.70
C ALA A 988 34.50 6.22 -41.45
N ASP A 989 34.61 5.53 -40.30
CA ASP A 989 35.30 5.85 -39.03
C ASP A 989 34.44 5.34 -37.84
N ASP A 990 34.94 4.62 -36.84
CA ASP A 990 36.29 4.15 -36.59
C ASP A 990 36.27 3.10 -35.46
N ALA A 991 36.95 1.98 -35.67
CA ALA A 991 37.53 1.18 -34.59
C ALA A 991 38.71 0.39 -35.19
N PRO A 992 39.97 0.70 -34.86
CA PRO A 992 41.10 -0.05 -35.37
C PRO A 992 41.36 -1.29 -34.51
N ALA A 993 41.51 -2.42 -35.20
CA ALA A 993 42.24 -3.59 -34.73
C ALA A 993 43.74 -3.40 -34.99
N VAL A 994 44.60 -3.96 -34.13
CA VAL A 994 46.00 -4.27 -34.46
C VAL A 994 46.35 -5.67 -33.95
N THR A 995 46.93 -6.45 -34.84
CA THR A 995 47.46 -7.82 -34.74
C THR A 995 48.95 -7.83 -34.30
N PRO A 996 49.65 -8.99 -34.20
CA PRO A 996 50.58 -9.29 -33.11
C PRO A 996 52.06 -9.05 -33.47
N GLY A 997 52.95 -9.07 -32.47
CA GLY A 997 54.38 -9.29 -32.73
C GLY A 997 55.35 -8.97 -31.59
N ASN A 998 56.10 -10.00 -31.20
CA ASN A 998 57.46 -10.03 -30.67
C ASN A 998 57.74 -9.60 -29.21
N LEU A 999 57.91 -10.64 -28.37
CA LEU A 999 58.70 -10.61 -27.13
C LEU A 999 59.91 -11.55 -27.33
N GLU A 1000 61.08 -10.96 -27.56
CA GLU A 1000 62.41 -11.54 -27.30
C GLU A 1000 62.89 -10.93 -25.97
N SER A 1001 63.20 -11.76 -24.96
CA SER A 1001 64.55 -12.02 -24.40
C SER A 1001 65.25 -10.75 -23.86
N GLU A 1002 65.93 -10.68 -22.71
CA GLU A 1002 66.49 -11.68 -21.81
C GLU A 1002 67.11 -10.92 -20.60
N THR A 1003 67.28 -11.62 -19.48
CA THR A 1003 68.38 -11.50 -18.47
C THR A 1003 68.45 -10.36 -17.42
N GLY A 1004 68.83 -10.77 -16.20
CA GLY A 1004 69.63 -9.97 -15.25
C GLY A 1004 69.19 -10.02 -13.77
N THR A 1005 69.29 -11.17 -13.07
CA THR A 1005 70.35 -11.55 -12.09
C THR A 1005 70.47 -10.78 -10.76
N PHE A 1006 70.30 -11.55 -9.66
CA PHE A 1006 71.11 -11.66 -8.42
C PHE A 1006 71.54 -10.42 -7.60
N GLY A 1007 71.37 -10.52 -6.27
CA GLY A 1007 72.45 -10.17 -5.32
C GLY A 1007 72.04 -9.53 -3.99
N GLU A 1008 72.20 -10.29 -2.91
CA GLU A 1008 72.08 -9.94 -1.48
C GLU A 1008 73.00 -8.80 -1.00
N ARG A 1009 72.64 -8.09 0.09
CA ARG A 1009 73.35 -8.10 1.41
C ARG A 1009 72.89 -7.02 2.40
N SER A 1010 72.50 -7.51 3.59
CA SER A 1010 72.90 -7.14 4.97
C SER A 1010 72.66 -5.75 5.61
N THR A 1011 72.29 -5.85 6.90
CA THR A 1011 72.36 -4.88 8.03
C THR A 1011 71.24 -3.82 8.07
N GLY A 1012 70.42 -3.65 9.11
CA GLY A 1012 70.46 -4.07 10.51
C GLY A 1012 70.82 -2.88 11.40
N HIS A 1013 69.84 -2.19 11.98
CA HIS A 1013 69.98 -1.58 13.31
C HIS A 1013 68.61 -1.23 13.93
N VAL A 1014 68.53 -1.59 15.20
CA VAL A 1014 67.43 -1.47 16.16
C VAL A 1014 67.51 -0.11 16.86
N PRO A 1015 66.42 0.37 17.47
CA PRO A 1015 66.55 0.78 18.87
C PRO A 1015 65.54 0.03 19.75
N SER A 1016 66.10 -0.64 20.76
CA SER A 1016 65.38 -1.26 21.87
C SER A 1016 65.61 -0.39 23.09
N GLU A 1017 64.57 -0.10 23.85
CA GLU A 1017 64.47 -0.60 25.22
C GLU A 1017 63.16 -0.14 25.87
N LYS A 1018 62.50 -1.12 26.53
CA LYS A 1018 61.86 -1.07 27.87
C LYS A 1018 60.70 -0.08 28.08
N ALA A 1019 59.64 -0.37 28.82
CA ALA A 1019 59.22 -1.52 29.62
C ALA A 1019 57.78 -1.23 30.10
N SER A 1020 57.21 -2.22 30.79
CA SER A 1020 56.14 -2.15 31.79
C SER A 1020 54.67 -2.15 31.36
N VAL A 1021 54.05 -3.29 31.68
CA VAL A 1021 52.85 -3.45 32.54
C VAL A 1021 51.57 -2.69 32.14
N SER A 1022 50.60 -3.47 31.62
CA SER A 1022 49.17 -3.60 31.95
C SER A 1022 48.37 -2.42 32.55
N PRO A 1023 47.06 -2.28 32.25
CA PRO A 1023 46.10 -3.35 31.95
C PRO A 1023 45.56 -3.40 30.52
#